data_AF-A0A2U9C9T4-F1
#
_entry.id   AF-A0A2U9C9T4-F1
#
_cell.length_a   1.000
_cell.length_b   1.000
_cell.length_c   1.000
_cell.angle_alpha   90.00
_cell.angle_beta   90.00
_cell.angle_gamma   90.00
#
_symmetry.space_group_name_H-M   'P 1'
#
loop_
_entity.id
_entity.type
_entity.pdbx_description
1 polymer ?
#
loop_
_entity_poly.entity_id
_entity_poly.type
_entity_poly.pdbx_seq_one_letter_code
_entity_poly.pdbx_strand_id
1 'polypeptide(L)'
;MSRRRHSDDSDGGQAHKRRRTSEPIEIEDRLESLICRVGEKSTSSLESNLEGLAGVLEADLPNYKNKILRILCSVARLLPEKLTVYTTLVGLLNARNYNFGGEFVEAMIRQLKETLKNNLYNEAVYLVRFLSDLVNCHVIAAPSMVAMFENFVSVTQEEDVPQVRSDWFVYVVLSCLPWVGKELYEKKDVEMDRLLSQVEGYLKRRLKTHVPMLQVWTAEKPHPQEEYLDCLWAQIQKLKKDRWQERHVLRPYIAFDSVLCEALQHNLPPFTPPGHMPDAQYPMPQVVFRMFDYTDAPEGPVMPGSHSVERFVIEENLHCIIKTHWRERKTCAAQLLSYPGKNKIPLNYHIVEVIFGELFQLPCPPHLDVMYTTLLIELCKLQPGSLPQVLAQATEMLYMRLDTMNTICIDRLINWFSHHLSNFQFRWSWDDWSDCLAVDLDKPKPKFVKEVLEKSMRLSYHQRMVDIVPATFSALVPAEPIFIYKYADESASSLPGYPVSITVGNAIKNRASNEEILTILKDVPNPNQEDDDDEGESFNPLKIDVFLQTLLHLAAKSFSHSFSALAKFHEILKALTDSDEGKLHMLKVVYEAWRNHPQMIAVLVDKLIRTQVVDCAAVANWLFSQDMAHEFTRLFTWEILHSTIRKMNKHVQKIQKELEEAKDKLEKQQHKKKDSGDDEEMDKNSEDEEGQLEEQIERLQEKVESAQSEQKNLFLVIFQRFIMLLTEHLVRCETGSVDVSTPWYKNCIDRLQQIFLMVKPSHTHFFFYCSITALLR
;
A
#
# COMPACT_ATOMS: atom_id res chain seq x y z
N MET A 1 30.16 -44.15 42.83
CA MET A 1 28.69 -44.03 42.78
C MET A 1 28.30 -43.51 41.40
N SER A 2 27.83 -44.39 40.53
CA SER A 2 27.35 -44.08 39.18
C SER A 2 26.21 -45.05 38.88
N ARG A 3 24.98 -44.54 38.73
CA ARG A 3 23.75 -45.31 38.47
C ARG A 3 23.58 -45.39 36.95
N ARG A 4 23.82 -46.57 36.37
CA ARG A 4 22.84 -47.60 35.94
C ARG A 4 21.92 -47.16 34.80
N ARG A 5 22.23 -47.73 33.62
CA ARG A 5 21.34 -47.99 32.48
C ARG A 5 20.22 -48.95 32.90
N HIS A 6 19.01 -48.72 32.39
CA HIS A 6 17.99 -49.75 32.23
C HIS A 6 17.44 -49.64 30.80
N SER A 7 17.24 -50.79 30.17
CA SER A 7 16.90 -51.00 28.76
C SER A 7 15.41 -50.79 28.50
N ASP A 8 15.08 -50.08 27.43
CA ASP A 8 13.76 -50.13 26.80
C ASP A 8 13.85 -51.00 25.54
N ASP A 9 13.29 -52.21 25.63
CA ASP A 9 12.83 -52.99 24.49
C ASP A 9 11.30 -52.79 24.40
N SER A 10 10.86 -51.97 23.45
CA SER A 10 9.52 -52.09 22.88
C SER A 10 9.53 -51.50 21.47
N ASP A 11 10.07 -52.31 20.55
CA ASP A 11 9.94 -52.09 19.12
C ASP A 11 8.57 -52.61 18.67
N GLY A 12 7.75 -51.71 18.14
CA GLY A 12 6.36 -51.93 17.77
C GLY A 12 5.89 -50.80 16.86
N GLY A 13 6.59 -50.59 15.74
CA GLY A 13 6.27 -49.58 14.74
C GLY A 13 4.84 -49.71 14.21
N GLN A 14 3.97 -48.76 14.57
CA GLN A 14 2.79 -48.45 13.77
C GLN A 14 3.17 -47.48 12.66
N ALA A 15 3.33 -48.04 11.45
CA ALA A 15 3.39 -47.26 10.23
C ALA A 15 2.11 -46.43 10.11
N HIS A 16 2.24 -45.10 10.21
CA HIS A 16 1.19 -44.18 9.79
C HIS A 16 0.84 -44.48 8.33
N LYS A 17 -0.32 -45.11 8.10
CA LYS A 17 -0.93 -45.24 6.78
C LYS A 17 -1.08 -43.83 6.19
N ARG A 18 -0.21 -43.48 5.25
CA ARG A 18 -0.47 -42.40 4.29
C ARG A 18 -1.84 -42.69 3.68
N ARG A 19 -2.79 -41.79 3.88
CA ARG A 19 -4.05 -41.75 3.12
C ARG A 19 -3.67 -41.81 1.64
N ARG A 20 -4.13 -42.85 0.93
CA ARG A 20 -4.07 -42.89 -0.54
C ARG A 20 -4.85 -41.67 -1.05
N THR A 21 -4.14 -40.67 -1.57
CA THR A 21 -4.70 -39.77 -2.56
C THR A 21 -5.25 -40.64 -3.70
N SER A 22 -6.49 -40.41 -4.11
CA SER A 22 -7.10 -41.15 -5.21
C SER A 22 -6.39 -40.75 -6.52
N GLU A 23 -6.04 -41.71 -7.38
CA GLU A 23 -5.36 -41.51 -8.67
C GLU A 23 -5.90 -40.33 -9.53
N PRO A 24 -7.22 -40.00 -9.56
CA PRO A 24 -7.71 -38.84 -10.31
C PRO A 24 -7.17 -37.49 -9.82
N ILE A 25 -6.96 -37.34 -8.50
CA ILE A 25 -6.44 -36.09 -7.90
C ILE A 25 -4.97 -35.90 -8.29
N GLU A 26 -4.20 -36.99 -8.32
CA GLU A 26 -2.78 -36.94 -8.70
C GLU A 26 -2.57 -36.55 -10.16
N ILE A 27 -3.49 -36.95 -11.06
CA ILE A 27 -3.48 -36.54 -12.47
C ILE A 27 -3.86 -35.07 -12.62
N GLU A 28 -4.87 -34.59 -11.90
CA GLU A 28 -5.25 -33.17 -11.93
C GLU A 28 -4.12 -32.26 -11.45
N ASP A 29 -3.48 -32.61 -10.33
CA ASP A 29 -2.34 -31.86 -9.77
C ASP A 29 -1.14 -31.89 -10.74
N ARG A 30 -0.93 -33.01 -11.43
CA ARG A 30 0.09 -33.14 -12.48
C ARG A 30 -0.21 -32.21 -13.66
N LEU A 31 -1.45 -32.15 -14.15
CA LEU A 31 -1.84 -31.28 -15.26
C LEU A 31 -1.62 -29.81 -14.91
N GLU A 32 -2.01 -29.40 -13.70
CA GLU A 32 -1.79 -28.05 -13.20
C GLU A 32 -0.29 -27.73 -13.11
N SER A 33 0.51 -28.64 -12.56
CA SER A 33 1.97 -28.49 -12.49
C SER A 33 2.63 -28.34 -13.86
N LEU A 34 2.23 -29.16 -14.85
CA LEU A 34 2.76 -29.09 -16.20
C LEU A 34 2.44 -27.74 -16.88
N ILE A 35 1.19 -27.28 -16.77
CA ILE A 35 0.76 -25.98 -17.33
C ILE A 35 1.45 -24.81 -16.62
N CYS A 36 1.58 -24.85 -15.29
CA CYS A 36 2.25 -23.78 -14.56
C CYS A 36 3.75 -23.68 -14.88
N ARG A 37 4.42 -24.81 -15.16
CA ARG A 37 5.87 -24.86 -15.38
C ARG A 37 6.32 -24.64 -16.83
N VAL A 38 5.43 -24.72 -17.82
CA VAL A 38 5.81 -24.48 -19.23
C VAL A 38 6.33 -23.04 -19.39
N GLY A 39 7.49 -22.87 -20.03
CA GLY A 39 8.15 -21.56 -20.14
C GLY A 39 9.16 -21.25 -19.02
N GLU A 40 9.27 -22.11 -18.00
CA GLU A 40 10.40 -22.05 -17.06
C GLU A 40 11.69 -22.61 -17.68
N LYS A 41 12.81 -22.44 -16.98
CA LYS A 41 14.11 -22.99 -17.40
C LYS A 41 14.00 -24.51 -17.62
N SER A 42 14.32 -24.95 -18.83
CA SER A 42 14.26 -26.35 -19.27
C SER A 42 15.50 -26.69 -20.10
N THR A 43 15.85 -27.97 -20.16
CA THR A 43 16.91 -28.49 -21.05
C THR A 43 16.45 -28.52 -22.51
N SER A 44 15.13 -28.52 -22.75
CA SER A 44 14.53 -28.51 -24.08
C SER A 44 14.09 -27.09 -24.47
N SER A 45 14.07 -26.81 -25.77
CA SER A 45 13.54 -25.56 -26.34
C SER A 45 12.09 -25.31 -25.92
N LEU A 46 11.68 -24.04 -25.82
CA LEU A 46 10.30 -23.68 -25.48
C LEU A 46 9.29 -24.29 -26.47
N GLU A 47 9.64 -24.32 -27.75
CA GLU A 47 8.86 -24.89 -28.83
C GLU A 47 8.57 -26.37 -28.58
N SER A 48 9.63 -27.18 -28.36
CA SER A 48 9.48 -28.60 -28.01
C SER A 48 8.64 -28.82 -26.75
N ASN A 49 8.78 -27.98 -25.72
CA ASN A 49 7.99 -28.10 -24.50
C ASN A 49 6.50 -27.78 -24.73
N LEU A 50 6.20 -26.77 -25.55
CA LEU A 50 4.83 -26.39 -25.92
C LEU A 50 4.16 -27.47 -26.77
N GLU A 51 4.86 -27.99 -27.78
CA GLU A 51 4.38 -29.07 -28.65
C GLU A 51 4.09 -30.34 -27.85
N GLY A 52 5.02 -30.74 -26.97
CA GLY A 52 4.87 -31.89 -26.10
C GLY A 52 3.70 -31.73 -25.12
N LEU A 53 3.55 -30.54 -24.52
CA LEU A 53 2.45 -30.26 -23.60
C LEU A 53 1.10 -30.26 -24.31
N ALA A 54 1.00 -29.69 -25.52
CA ALA A 54 -0.22 -29.73 -26.31
C ALA A 54 -0.68 -31.16 -26.59
N GLY A 55 0.25 -32.07 -26.94
CA GLY A 55 -0.05 -33.49 -27.12
C GLY A 55 -0.51 -34.21 -25.84
N VAL A 56 0.10 -33.89 -24.69
CA VAL A 56 -0.33 -34.44 -23.39
C VAL A 56 -1.74 -33.97 -23.04
N LEU A 57 -2.01 -32.67 -23.16
CA LEU A 57 -3.32 -32.11 -22.83
C LEU A 57 -4.41 -32.64 -23.77
N GLU A 58 -4.13 -32.79 -25.07
CA GLU A 58 -5.04 -33.39 -26.04
C GLU A 58 -5.44 -34.81 -25.65
N ALA A 59 -4.46 -35.65 -25.27
CA ALA A 59 -4.70 -37.03 -24.85
C ALA A 59 -5.59 -37.13 -23.60
N ASP A 60 -5.52 -36.12 -22.71
CA ASP A 60 -6.28 -36.07 -21.47
C ASP A 60 -7.64 -35.34 -21.60
N LEU A 61 -7.94 -34.70 -22.74
CA LEU A 61 -9.22 -34.03 -22.98
C LEU A 61 -10.45 -34.92 -22.73
N PRO A 62 -10.51 -36.20 -23.14
CA PRO A 62 -11.71 -37.03 -22.96
C PRO A 62 -12.19 -37.13 -21.51
N ASN A 63 -11.25 -37.11 -20.56
CA ASN A 63 -11.55 -37.28 -19.13
C ASN A 63 -11.42 -35.98 -18.33
N TYR A 64 -10.58 -35.03 -18.78
CA TYR A 64 -10.18 -33.87 -17.99
C TYR A 64 -10.43 -32.51 -18.67
N LYS A 65 -11.17 -32.45 -19.78
CA LYS A 65 -11.46 -31.19 -20.52
C LYS A 65 -11.85 -30.02 -19.61
N ASN A 66 -12.81 -30.22 -18.70
CA ASN A 66 -13.29 -29.15 -17.82
C ASN A 66 -12.20 -28.62 -16.88
N LYS A 67 -11.34 -29.50 -16.37
CA LYS A 67 -10.22 -29.12 -15.50
C LYS A 67 -9.15 -28.37 -16.30
N ILE A 68 -8.81 -28.85 -17.49
CA ILE A 68 -7.85 -28.21 -18.40
C ILE A 68 -8.34 -26.79 -18.78
N LEU A 69 -9.60 -26.64 -19.17
CA LEU A 69 -10.23 -25.34 -19.44
C LEU A 69 -10.09 -24.40 -18.23
N ARG A 70 -10.42 -24.88 -17.03
CA ARG A 70 -10.34 -24.09 -15.80
C ARG A 70 -8.90 -23.66 -15.48
N ILE A 71 -7.90 -24.54 -15.64
CA ILE A 71 -6.50 -24.22 -15.40
C ILE A 71 -6.02 -23.17 -16.43
N LEU A 72 -6.32 -23.35 -17.72
CA LEU A 72 -5.94 -22.42 -18.77
C LEU A 72 -6.56 -21.03 -18.59
N CYS A 73 -7.85 -20.95 -18.24
CA CYS A 73 -8.50 -19.68 -17.87
C CYS A 73 -7.86 -19.05 -16.62
N SER A 74 -7.41 -19.87 -15.67
CA SER A 74 -6.77 -19.38 -14.44
C SER A 74 -5.40 -18.78 -14.74
N VAL A 75 -4.54 -19.45 -15.54
CA VAL A 75 -3.22 -18.90 -15.90
C VAL A 75 -3.33 -17.69 -16.82
N ALA A 76 -4.36 -17.62 -17.68
CA ALA A 76 -4.65 -16.42 -18.48
C ALA A 76 -4.97 -15.19 -17.62
N ARG A 77 -5.55 -15.40 -16.43
CA ARG A 77 -5.90 -14.35 -15.47
C ARG A 77 -4.77 -14.04 -14.47
N LEU A 78 -3.99 -15.04 -14.08
CA LEU A 78 -3.07 -14.96 -12.95
C LEU A 78 -1.59 -14.86 -13.33
N LEU A 79 -1.21 -15.25 -14.56
CA LEU A 79 0.18 -15.26 -15.04
C LEU A 79 0.35 -14.47 -16.34
N PRO A 80 -0.04 -13.17 -16.38
CA PRO A 80 0.03 -12.34 -17.58
C PRO A 80 1.47 -12.13 -18.10
N GLU A 81 2.49 -12.28 -17.26
CA GLU A 81 3.90 -12.21 -17.66
C GLU A 81 4.31 -13.37 -18.60
N LYS A 82 3.51 -14.44 -18.64
CA LYS A 82 3.67 -15.61 -19.54
C LYS A 82 2.61 -15.68 -20.64
N LEU A 83 1.91 -14.56 -20.89
CA LEU A 83 0.81 -14.44 -21.85
C LEU A 83 1.04 -15.21 -23.16
N THR A 84 2.12 -14.88 -23.87
CA THR A 84 2.37 -15.39 -25.23
C THR A 84 2.76 -16.87 -25.25
N VAL A 85 3.21 -17.42 -24.11
CA VAL A 85 3.45 -18.86 -23.95
C VAL A 85 2.12 -19.60 -23.92
N TYR A 86 1.16 -19.09 -23.14
CA TYR A 86 -0.14 -19.71 -22.96
C TYR A 86 -1.06 -19.53 -24.18
N THR A 87 -1.02 -18.39 -24.86
CA THR A 87 -1.77 -18.21 -26.12
C THR A 87 -1.26 -19.15 -27.21
N THR A 88 0.06 -19.34 -27.32
CA THR A 88 0.64 -20.33 -28.23
C THR A 88 0.17 -21.75 -27.90
N LEU A 89 0.16 -22.14 -26.61
CA LEU A 89 -0.33 -23.45 -26.17
C LEU A 89 -1.80 -23.66 -26.56
N VAL A 90 -2.64 -22.65 -26.36
CA VAL A 90 -4.06 -22.68 -26.77
C VAL A 90 -4.20 -22.75 -28.29
N GLY A 91 -3.35 -22.05 -29.04
CA GLY A 91 -3.28 -22.15 -30.51
C GLY A 91 -3.03 -23.57 -31.00
N LEU A 92 -2.03 -24.24 -30.43
CA LEU A 92 -1.70 -25.63 -30.75
C LEU A 92 -2.84 -26.58 -30.38
N LEU A 93 -3.52 -26.36 -29.25
CA LEU A 93 -4.68 -27.15 -28.86
C LEU A 93 -5.89 -26.92 -29.78
N ASN A 94 -6.11 -25.69 -30.25
CA ASN A 94 -7.17 -25.39 -31.22
C ASN A 94 -6.91 -26.07 -32.57
N ALA A 95 -5.66 -26.06 -33.04
CA ALA A 95 -5.26 -26.73 -34.28
C ALA A 95 -5.51 -28.25 -34.21
N ARG A 96 -5.31 -28.86 -33.04
CA ARG A 96 -5.57 -30.28 -32.77
C ARG A 96 -7.06 -30.59 -32.56
N ASN A 97 -7.78 -29.70 -31.87
CA ASN A 97 -9.19 -29.87 -31.53
C ASN A 97 -9.94 -28.52 -31.58
N TYR A 98 -10.59 -28.25 -32.72
CA TYR A 98 -11.36 -27.02 -32.94
C TYR A 98 -12.47 -26.80 -31.91
N ASN A 99 -13.18 -27.86 -31.52
CA ASN A 99 -14.27 -27.77 -30.54
C ASN A 99 -13.77 -27.31 -29.18
N PHE A 100 -12.60 -27.82 -28.76
CA PHE A 100 -11.96 -27.36 -27.53
C PHE A 100 -11.61 -25.87 -27.59
N GLY A 101 -11.07 -25.39 -28.71
CA GLY A 101 -10.79 -23.96 -28.92
C GLY A 101 -12.03 -23.09 -28.75
N GLY A 102 -13.17 -23.52 -29.31
CA GLY A 102 -14.45 -22.82 -29.17
C GLY A 102 -14.93 -22.77 -27.72
N GLU A 103 -14.94 -23.91 -27.02
CA GLU A 103 -15.32 -24.00 -25.61
C GLU A 103 -14.40 -23.15 -24.71
N PHE A 104 -13.11 -23.07 -25.04
CA PHE A 104 -12.15 -22.22 -24.33
C PHE A 104 -12.45 -20.73 -24.53
N VAL A 105 -12.68 -20.28 -25.77
CA VAL A 105 -13.05 -18.89 -26.06
C VAL A 105 -14.34 -18.50 -25.33
N GLU A 106 -15.36 -19.37 -25.33
CA GLU A 106 -16.58 -19.13 -24.56
C GLU A 106 -16.33 -19.04 -23.05
N ALA A 107 -15.49 -19.94 -22.52
CA ALA A 107 -15.12 -19.93 -21.11
C ALA A 107 -14.39 -18.64 -20.72
N MET A 108 -13.51 -18.12 -21.57
CA MET A 108 -12.82 -16.85 -21.38
C MET A 108 -13.76 -15.66 -21.37
N ILE A 109 -14.77 -15.63 -22.24
CA ILE A 109 -15.80 -14.57 -22.26
C ILE A 109 -16.68 -14.64 -21.01
N ARG A 110 -17.07 -15.85 -20.55
CA ARG A 110 -17.77 -16.02 -19.27
C ARG A 110 -16.93 -15.51 -18.11
N GLN A 111 -15.65 -15.91 -18.06
CA GLN A 111 -14.71 -15.48 -17.04
C GLN A 111 -14.53 -13.95 -17.04
N LEU A 112 -14.46 -13.31 -18.21
CA LEU A 112 -14.36 -11.85 -18.33
C LEU A 112 -15.61 -11.17 -17.74
N LYS A 113 -16.81 -11.64 -18.09
CA LYS A 113 -18.07 -11.09 -17.54
C LYS A 113 -18.13 -11.23 -16.02
N GLU A 114 -17.76 -12.38 -15.48
CA GLU A 114 -17.68 -12.62 -14.02
C GLU A 114 -16.64 -11.72 -13.35
N THR A 115 -15.47 -11.56 -13.96
CA THR A 115 -14.37 -10.73 -13.45
C THR A 115 -14.80 -9.26 -13.37
N LEU A 116 -15.49 -8.75 -14.39
CA LEU A 116 -16.05 -7.39 -14.38
C LEU A 116 -17.16 -7.22 -13.34
N LYS A 117 -18.06 -8.19 -13.24
CA LYS A 117 -19.13 -8.18 -12.23
C LYS A 117 -18.58 -8.12 -10.81
N ASN A 118 -17.44 -8.76 -10.56
CA ASN A 118 -16.76 -8.79 -9.27
C ASN A 118 -15.82 -7.60 -9.04
N ASN A 119 -15.86 -6.56 -9.89
CA ASN A 119 -14.97 -5.39 -9.83
C ASN A 119 -13.46 -5.72 -9.93
N LEU A 120 -13.09 -6.87 -10.51
CA LEU A 120 -11.69 -7.30 -10.68
C LEU A 120 -11.08 -6.74 -11.98
N TYR A 121 -11.24 -5.43 -12.21
CA TYR A 121 -10.89 -4.75 -13.46
C TYR A 121 -9.43 -4.94 -13.89
N ASN A 122 -8.47 -4.99 -12.94
CA ASN A 122 -7.06 -5.23 -13.26
C ASN A 122 -6.83 -6.62 -13.86
N GLU A 123 -7.55 -7.63 -13.39
CA GLU A 123 -7.45 -8.99 -13.92
C GLU A 123 -8.19 -9.14 -15.25
N ALA A 124 -9.28 -8.39 -15.44
CA ALA A 124 -9.99 -8.34 -16.70
C ALA A 124 -9.13 -7.79 -17.86
N VAL A 125 -8.18 -6.89 -17.58
CA VAL A 125 -7.19 -6.43 -18.59
C VAL A 125 -6.42 -7.62 -19.16
N TYR A 126 -5.94 -8.53 -18.31
CA TYR A 126 -5.16 -9.69 -18.75
C TYR A 126 -5.98 -10.64 -19.60
N LEU A 127 -7.24 -10.87 -19.26
CA LEU A 127 -8.16 -11.69 -20.05
C LEU A 127 -8.37 -11.11 -21.45
N VAL A 128 -8.57 -9.78 -21.56
CA VAL A 128 -8.75 -9.13 -22.87
C VAL A 128 -7.45 -9.13 -23.67
N ARG A 129 -6.29 -8.95 -23.02
CA ARG A 129 -4.98 -9.07 -23.66
C ARG A 129 -4.71 -10.50 -24.14
N PHE A 130 -5.17 -11.51 -23.41
CA PHE A 130 -5.14 -12.92 -23.81
C PHE A 130 -5.99 -13.18 -25.06
N LEU A 131 -7.25 -12.73 -25.06
CA LEU A 131 -8.13 -12.81 -26.23
C LEU A 131 -7.54 -12.08 -27.44
N SER A 132 -6.87 -10.94 -27.20
CA SER A 132 -6.19 -10.17 -28.25
C SER A 132 -5.04 -10.95 -28.89
N ASP A 133 -4.13 -11.50 -28.09
CA ASP A 133 -2.98 -12.23 -28.63
C ASP A 133 -3.35 -13.61 -29.22
N LEU A 134 -4.50 -14.18 -28.85
CA LEU A 134 -5.09 -15.35 -29.54
C LEU A 134 -5.46 -15.10 -31.00
N VAL A 135 -5.61 -13.84 -31.43
CA VAL A 135 -5.75 -13.51 -32.86
C VAL A 135 -4.47 -13.85 -33.60
N ASN A 136 -3.30 -13.49 -33.04
CA ASN A 136 -1.99 -13.82 -33.61
C ASN A 136 -1.73 -15.33 -33.63
N CYS A 137 -2.42 -16.09 -32.78
CA CYS A 137 -2.35 -17.56 -32.73
C CYS A 137 -3.37 -18.25 -33.64
N HIS A 138 -4.09 -17.50 -34.48
CA HIS A 138 -5.16 -18.00 -35.36
C HIS A 138 -6.29 -18.76 -34.63
N VAL A 139 -6.54 -18.41 -33.36
CA VAL A 139 -7.67 -18.97 -32.60
C VAL A 139 -8.91 -18.07 -32.73
N ILE A 140 -8.74 -16.75 -32.69
CA ILE A 140 -9.84 -15.78 -32.79
C ILE A 140 -9.71 -14.99 -34.09
N ALA A 141 -10.84 -14.80 -34.79
CA ALA A 141 -10.89 -13.98 -35.99
C ALA A 141 -10.75 -12.48 -35.66
N ALA A 142 -9.81 -11.79 -36.31
CA ALA A 142 -9.54 -10.36 -36.12
C ALA A 142 -10.79 -9.45 -36.15
N PRO A 143 -11.78 -9.63 -37.07
CA PRO A 143 -12.98 -8.81 -37.08
C PRO A 143 -13.79 -8.86 -35.77
N SER A 144 -13.80 -10.01 -35.09
CA SER A 144 -14.54 -10.17 -33.83
C SER A 144 -13.86 -9.45 -32.66
N MET A 145 -12.52 -9.34 -32.67
CA MET A 145 -11.78 -8.50 -31.72
C MET A 145 -11.98 -7.01 -31.97
N VAL A 146 -11.98 -6.57 -33.24
CA VAL A 146 -12.27 -5.17 -33.59
C VAL A 146 -13.66 -4.78 -33.11
N ALA A 147 -14.67 -5.61 -33.35
CA ALA A 147 -16.03 -5.37 -32.87
C ALA A 147 -16.12 -5.28 -31.33
N MET A 148 -15.36 -6.11 -30.61
CA MET A 148 -15.26 -6.02 -29.15
C MET A 148 -14.62 -4.69 -28.70
N PHE A 149 -13.54 -4.26 -29.35
CA PHE A 149 -12.91 -2.97 -29.04
C PHE A 149 -13.79 -1.77 -29.39
N GLU A 150 -14.59 -1.83 -30.47
CA GLU A 150 -15.58 -0.80 -30.78
C GLU A 150 -16.63 -0.68 -29.67
N ASN A 151 -17.12 -1.81 -29.14
CA ASN A 151 -18.03 -1.80 -28.00
C ASN A 151 -17.37 -1.30 -26.71
N PHE A 152 -16.04 -1.44 -26.56
CA PHE A 152 -15.32 -0.89 -25.41
C PHE A 152 -15.19 0.63 -25.54
N VAL A 153 -14.81 1.12 -26.72
CA VAL A 153 -14.65 2.56 -26.96
C VAL A 153 -16.01 3.27 -26.97
N SER A 154 -17.11 2.60 -27.31
CA SER A 154 -18.46 3.19 -27.22
C SER A 154 -18.84 3.59 -25.80
N VAL A 155 -18.23 3.00 -24.76
CA VAL A 155 -18.44 3.41 -23.36
C VAL A 155 -18.07 4.87 -23.13
N THR A 156 -17.15 5.42 -23.92
CA THR A 156 -16.78 6.85 -23.85
C THR A 156 -17.91 7.81 -24.23
N GLN A 157 -18.99 7.30 -24.84
CA GLN A 157 -20.19 8.05 -25.22
C GLN A 157 -21.38 7.79 -24.28
N GLU A 158 -21.23 6.93 -23.25
CA GLU A 158 -22.25 6.77 -22.22
C GLU A 158 -22.40 8.10 -21.45
N GLU A 159 -23.65 8.52 -21.23
CA GLU A 159 -23.99 9.70 -20.43
C GLU A 159 -24.02 9.33 -18.94
N ASP A 160 -23.75 10.31 -18.06
CA ASP A 160 -23.83 10.18 -16.59
C ASP A 160 -22.99 9.04 -15.96
N VAL A 161 -21.87 8.67 -16.59
CA VAL A 161 -20.92 7.69 -16.04
C VAL A 161 -19.62 8.32 -15.53
N PRO A 162 -18.96 7.72 -14.51
CA PRO A 162 -17.68 8.21 -14.03
C PRO A 162 -16.58 8.17 -15.11
N GLN A 163 -15.70 9.19 -15.14
CA GLN A 163 -14.55 9.20 -16.06
C GLN A 163 -13.70 7.92 -15.94
N VAL A 164 -13.48 7.43 -14.72
CA VAL A 164 -12.70 6.21 -14.42
C VAL A 164 -13.27 4.93 -15.08
N ARG A 165 -14.57 4.90 -15.40
CA ARG A 165 -15.16 3.79 -16.18
C ARG A 165 -14.68 3.85 -17.62
N SER A 166 -14.86 4.99 -18.27
CA SER A 166 -14.45 5.20 -19.67
C SER A 166 -12.94 5.05 -19.82
N ASP A 167 -12.17 5.61 -18.88
CA ASP A 167 -10.72 5.49 -18.79
C ASP A 167 -10.27 4.02 -18.81
N TRP A 168 -10.90 3.15 -18.01
CA TRP A 168 -10.53 1.74 -17.96
C TRP A 168 -10.75 1.01 -19.29
N PHE A 169 -11.88 1.22 -19.96
CA PHE A 169 -12.14 0.60 -21.26
C PHE A 169 -11.17 1.09 -22.34
N VAL A 170 -10.85 2.39 -22.36
CA VAL A 170 -9.84 2.95 -23.27
C VAL A 170 -8.45 2.38 -22.97
N TYR A 171 -8.07 2.28 -21.70
CA TYR A 171 -6.81 1.68 -21.26
C TYR A 171 -6.69 0.23 -21.73
N VAL A 172 -7.74 -0.58 -21.56
CA VAL A 172 -7.74 -1.97 -22.01
C VAL A 172 -7.49 -2.08 -23.50
N VAL A 173 -8.20 -1.29 -24.31
CA VAL A 173 -8.01 -1.30 -25.77
C VAL A 173 -6.59 -0.92 -26.13
N LEU A 174 -6.10 0.24 -25.67
CA LEU A 174 -4.76 0.73 -25.99
C LEU A 174 -3.66 -0.23 -25.53
N SER A 175 -3.78 -0.78 -24.33
CA SER A 175 -2.76 -1.67 -23.75
C SER A 175 -2.74 -3.08 -24.36
N CYS A 176 -3.71 -3.44 -25.21
CA CYS A 176 -3.68 -4.69 -25.98
C CYS A 176 -2.95 -4.52 -27.33
N LEU A 177 -2.85 -3.30 -27.85
CA LEU A 177 -2.28 -3.03 -29.17
C LEU A 177 -0.79 -3.38 -29.34
N PRO A 178 0.09 -3.36 -28.30
CA PRO A 178 1.45 -3.87 -28.47
C PRO A 178 1.50 -5.35 -28.86
N TRP A 179 0.45 -6.12 -28.55
CA TRP A 179 0.36 -7.53 -28.92
C TRP A 179 -0.35 -7.73 -30.25
N VAL A 180 -1.53 -7.13 -30.44
CA VAL A 180 -2.42 -7.45 -31.58
C VAL A 180 -2.54 -6.33 -32.62
N GLY A 181 -2.04 -5.13 -32.34
CA GLY A 181 -2.33 -3.93 -33.13
C GLY A 181 -1.94 -4.07 -34.61
N LYS A 182 -0.84 -4.76 -34.89
CA LYS A 182 -0.41 -5.06 -36.26
C LYS A 182 -1.46 -5.87 -37.02
N GLU A 183 -1.87 -7.01 -36.49
CA GLU A 183 -2.81 -7.93 -37.15
C GLU A 183 -4.19 -7.29 -37.33
N LEU A 184 -4.69 -6.55 -36.33
CA LEU A 184 -5.96 -5.83 -36.47
C LEU A 184 -5.88 -4.74 -37.54
N TYR A 185 -4.79 -3.97 -37.59
CA TYR A 185 -4.63 -2.90 -38.57
C TYR A 185 -4.43 -3.45 -39.99
N GLU A 186 -3.72 -4.57 -40.17
CA GLU A 186 -3.55 -5.20 -41.48
C GLU A 186 -4.86 -5.78 -42.05
N LYS A 187 -5.80 -6.22 -41.19
CA LYS A 187 -7.08 -6.78 -41.62
C LYS A 187 -8.22 -5.75 -41.69
N LYS A 188 -8.17 -4.71 -40.87
CA LYS A 188 -9.29 -3.79 -40.55
C LYS A 188 -8.80 -2.36 -40.28
N ASP A 189 -7.96 -1.83 -41.18
CA ASP A 189 -7.35 -0.49 -41.05
C ASP A 189 -8.39 0.63 -40.90
N VAL A 190 -9.44 0.65 -41.72
CA VAL A 190 -10.49 1.68 -41.70
C VAL A 190 -11.23 1.69 -40.36
N GLU A 191 -11.66 0.53 -39.87
CA GLU A 191 -12.33 0.41 -38.58
C GLU A 191 -11.40 0.76 -37.42
N MET A 192 -10.12 0.36 -37.47
CA MET A 192 -9.11 0.72 -36.48
C MET A 192 -8.81 2.22 -36.46
N ASP A 193 -8.73 2.89 -37.60
CA ASP A 193 -8.52 4.34 -37.68
C ASP A 193 -9.72 5.12 -37.11
N ARG A 194 -10.95 4.65 -37.37
CA ARG A 194 -12.16 5.19 -36.74
C ARG A 194 -12.11 5.03 -35.22
N LEU A 195 -11.73 3.84 -34.74
CA LEU A 195 -11.62 3.55 -33.32
C LEU A 195 -10.59 4.45 -32.64
N LEU A 196 -9.39 4.57 -33.21
CA LEU A 196 -8.32 5.42 -32.65
C LEU A 196 -8.70 6.90 -32.66
N SER A 197 -9.46 7.34 -33.67
CA SER A 197 -9.98 8.73 -33.73
C SER A 197 -11.00 9.00 -32.61
N GLN A 198 -11.86 8.03 -32.28
CA GLN A 198 -12.79 8.14 -31.14
C GLN A 198 -12.03 8.19 -29.81
N VAL A 199 -11.00 7.36 -29.65
CA VAL A 199 -10.12 7.40 -28.47
C VAL A 199 -9.44 8.77 -28.35
N GLU A 200 -8.86 9.30 -29.42
CA GLU A 200 -8.22 10.61 -29.40
C GLU A 200 -9.22 11.73 -29.02
N GLY A 201 -10.44 11.68 -29.57
CA GLY A 201 -11.51 12.62 -29.23
C GLY A 201 -11.90 12.57 -27.76
N TYR A 202 -11.96 11.37 -27.17
CA TYR A 202 -12.17 11.18 -25.74
C TYR A 202 -10.99 11.72 -24.91
N LEU A 203 -9.75 11.37 -25.24
CA LEU A 203 -8.56 11.76 -24.47
C LEU A 203 -8.42 13.29 -24.36
N LYS A 204 -8.75 14.03 -25.42
CA LYS A 204 -8.71 15.51 -25.46
C LYS A 204 -9.70 16.19 -24.50
N ARG A 205 -10.80 15.53 -24.13
CA ARG A 205 -11.84 16.09 -23.23
C ARG A 205 -11.74 15.62 -21.78
N ARG A 206 -10.78 14.74 -21.46
CA ARG A 206 -10.60 14.21 -20.09
C ARG A 206 -10.16 15.29 -19.11
N LEU A 207 -10.69 15.23 -17.90
CA LEU A 207 -10.24 16.05 -16.78
C LEU A 207 -8.96 15.47 -16.19
N LYS A 208 -7.99 16.35 -15.92
CA LYS A 208 -6.65 16.02 -15.36
C LYS A 208 -6.46 16.52 -13.93
N THR A 209 -7.55 16.74 -13.21
CA THR A 209 -7.55 17.26 -11.83
C THR A 209 -6.83 16.36 -10.83
N HIS A 210 -6.71 15.06 -11.12
CA HIS A 210 -6.04 14.08 -10.28
C HIS A 210 -4.50 14.11 -10.41
N VAL A 211 -3.95 14.68 -11.49
CA VAL A 211 -2.51 14.56 -11.80
C VAL A 211 -1.62 15.15 -10.69
N PRO A 212 -1.82 16.40 -10.21
CA PRO A 212 -0.97 16.96 -9.15
C PRO A 212 -1.03 16.15 -7.84
N MET A 213 -2.15 15.45 -7.60
CA MET A 213 -2.35 14.61 -6.42
C MET A 213 -1.63 13.26 -6.50
N LEU A 214 -1.21 12.84 -7.69
CA LEU A 214 -0.64 11.51 -7.93
C LEU A 214 0.82 11.55 -8.44
N GLN A 215 1.34 12.73 -8.78
CA GLN A 215 2.73 12.92 -9.19
C GLN A 215 3.71 12.69 -8.03
N VAL A 216 4.76 11.91 -8.28
CA VAL A 216 5.90 11.78 -7.37
C VAL A 216 6.74 13.07 -7.38
N TRP A 217 6.93 13.67 -8.55
CA TRP A 217 7.56 14.98 -8.72
C TRP A 217 6.68 15.90 -9.54
N THR A 218 6.55 17.15 -9.11
CA THR A 218 5.85 18.19 -9.87
C THR A 218 6.74 18.88 -10.92
N ALA A 219 8.06 18.64 -10.90
CA ALA A 219 8.97 19.17 -11.91
C ALA A 219 8.82 18.42 -13.24
N GLU A 220 8.77 19.18 -14.34
CA GLU A 220 8.76 18.66 -15.71
C GLU A 220 10.13 18.12 -16.17
N LYS A 221 11.21 18.50 -15.46
CA LYS A 221 12.58 18.12 -15.77
C LYS A 221 13.22 17.37 -14.61
N PRO A 222 14.10 16.39 -14.88
CA PRO A 222 14.50 15.93 -16.23
C PRO A 222 13.46 15.03 -16.91
N HIS A 223 12.51 14.47 -16.16
CA HIS A 223 11.44 13.64 -16.71
C HIS A 223 10.06 14.08 -16.19
N PRO A 224 9.11 14.38 -17.09
CA PRO A 224 7.74 14.64 -16.68
C PRO A 224 7.10 13.38 -16.10
N GLN A 225 6.29 13.56 -15.05
CA GLN A 225 5.47 12.48 -14.48
C GLN A 225 4.11 12.52 -15.18
N GLU A 226 3.98 11.74 -16.26
CA GLU A 226 2.86 11.80 -17.19
C GLU A 226 1.63 11.03 -16.71
N GLU A 227 0.44 11.53 -17.06
CA GLU A 227 -0.81 10.81 -16.84
C GLU A 227 -0.83 9.52 -17.69
N TYR A 228 -1.25 8.41 -17.11
CA TYR A 228 -1.04 7.08 -17.69
C TYR A 228 -1.68 6.87 -19.08
N LEU A 229 -2.86 7.45 -19.34
CA LEU A 229 -3.51 7.33 -20.65
C LEU A 229 -2.88 8.25 -21.69
N ASP A 230 -2.42 9.44 -21.30
CA ASP A 230 -1.66 10.31 -22.21
C ASP A 230 -0.33 9.66 -22.62
N CYS A 231 0.40 9.09 -21.66
CA CYS A 231 1.65 8.39 -21.90
C CYS A 231 1.45 7.16 -22.78
N LEU A 232 0.45 6.33 -22.46
CA LEU A 232 0.11 5.15 -23.27
C LEU A 232 -0.34 5.55 -24.68
N TRP A 233 -1.12 6.63 -24.83
CA TRP A 233 -1.50 7.14 -26.14
C TRP A 233 -0.28 7.55 -26.97
N ALA A 234 0.67 8.29 -26.39
CA ALA A 234 1.91 8.66 -27.07
C ALA A 234 2.71 7.41 -27.51
N GLN A 235 2.75 6.37 -26.67
CA GLN A 235 3.38 5.09 -26.98
C GLN A 235 2.69 4.38 -28.16
N ILE A 236 1.36 4.30 -28.17
CA ILE A 236 0.60 3.70 -29.27
C ILE A 236 0.75 4.50 -30.56
N GLN A 237 0.76 5.83 -30.50
CA GLN A 237 0.98 6.68 -31.66
C GLN A 237 2.38 6.46 -32.25
N LYS A 238 3.40 6.30 -31.40
CA LYS A 238 4.74 5.90 -31.86
C LYS A 238 4.73 4.51 -32.49
N LEU A 239 4.11 3.51 -31.86
CA LEU A 239 3.99 2.15 -32.41
C LEU A 239 3.31 2.16 -33.79
N LYS A 240 2.21 2.90 -33.94
CA LYS A 240 1.51 3.08 -35.22
C LYS A 240 2.43 3.72 -36.28
N LYS A 241 3.15 4.79 -35.91
CA LYS A 241 4.13 5.47 -36.79
C LYS A 241 5.24 4.50 -37.24
N ASP A 242 5.64 3.60 -36.36
CA ASP A 242 6.64 2.56 -36.62
C ASP A 242 6.02 1.32 -37.30
N ARG A 243 4.84 1.46 -37.93
CA ARG A 243 4.12 0.40 -38.66
C ARG A 243 3.81 -0.83 -37.81
N TRP A 244 3.42 -0.59 -36.56
CA TRP A 244 3.09 -1.61 -35.58
C TRP A 244 4.22 -2.61 -35.31
N GLN A 245 5.47 -2.18 -35.53
CA GLN A 245 6.65 -2.99 -35.21
C GLN A 245 7.20 -2.60 -33.84
N GLU A 246 7.34 -3.61 -32.98
CA GLU A 246 8.00 -3.50 -31.68
C GLU A 246 9.14 -4.52 -31.57
N ARG A 247 10.04 -4.29 -30.61
CA ARG A 247 11.33 -4.99 -30.52
C ARG A 247 11.49 -5.84 -29.26
N HIS A 248 10.45 -6.07 -28.48
CA HIS A 248 10.59 -6.66 -27.15
C HIS A 248 9.76 -7.95 -26.91
N VAL A 249 8.49 -7.97 -27.31
CA VAL A 249 7.56 -9.08 -27.04
C VAL A 249 8.09 -10.37 -27.66
N LEU A 250 8.19 -11.41 -26.83
CA LEU A 250 8.47 -12.78 -27.29
C LEU A 250 7.19 -13.42 -27.79
N ARG A 251 7.22 -13.99 -28.99
CA ARG A 251 6.05 -14.49 -29.71
C ARG A 251 6.28 -15.95 -30.15
N PRO A 252 6.16 -16.94 -29.24
CA PRO A 252 6.51 -18.33 -29.54
C PRO A 252 5.71 -18.92 -30.71
N TYR A 253 4.45 -18.48 -30.90
CA TYR A 253 3.58 -18.88 -32.00
C TYR A 253 4.18 -18.65 -33.41
N ILE A 254 5.12 -17.72 -33.58
CA ILE A 254 5.80 -17.50 -34.87
C ILE A 254 6.55 -18.77 -35.33
N ALA A 255 7.07 -19.57 -34.40
CA ALA A 255 7.76 -20.82 -34.73
C ALA A 255 6.80 -21.94 -35.20
N PHE A 256 5.49 -21.75 -35.04
CA PHE A 256 4.44 -22.73 -35.35
C PHE A 256 3.54 -22.27 -36.50
N ASP A 257 3.98 -21.31 -37.31
CA ASP A 257 3.18 -20.69 -38.37
C ASP A 257 2.54 -21.71 -39.32
N SER A 258 3.28 -22.77 -39.69
CA SER A 258 2.78 -23.85 -40.56
C SER A 258 1.61 -24.63 -39.96
N VAL A 259 1.54 -24.73 -38.63
CA VAL A 259 0.45 -25.44 -37.92
C VAL A 259 -0.72 -24.49 -37.67
N LEU A 260 -0.44 -23.26 -37.22
CA LEU A 260 -1.47 -22.32 -36.81
C LEU A 260 -2.22 -21.70 -38.01
N CYS A 261 -1.56 -21.50 -39.16
CA CYS A 261 -2.23 -21.00 -40.36
C CYS A 261 -3.28 -21.96 -40.93
N GLU A 262 -3.15 -23.27 -40.70
CA GLU A 262 -4.13 -24.28 -41.12
C GLU A 262 -5.31 -24.42 -40.14
N ALA A 263 -5.19 -23.85 -38.92
CA ALA A 263 -6.22 -23.92 -37.91
C ALA A 263 -7.43 -23.03 -38.25
N LEU A 264 -8.62 -23.55 -37.98
CA LEU A 264 -9.86 -22.77 -38.11
C LEU A 264 -10.00 -21.78 -36.95
N GLN A 265 -10.40 -20.55 -37.28
CA GLN A 265 -10.64 -19.46 -36.33
C GLN A 265 -12.07 -19.48 -35.78
N HIS A 266 -12.23 -18.99 -34.56
CA HIS A 266 -13.52 -18.76 -33.90
C HIS A 266 -13.90 -17.28 -33.93
N ASN A 267 -15.20 -17.01 -33.99
CA ASN A 267 -15.71 -15.65 -33.76
C ASN A 267 -16.05 -15.49 -32.29
N LEU A 268 -15.67 -14.35 -31.70
CA LEU A 268 -16.15 -13.99 -30.37
C LEU A 268 -17.68 -13.84 -30.36
N PRO A 269 -18.37 -14.33 -29.31
CA PRO A 269 -19.74 -13.93 -29.03
C PRO A 269 -19.83 -12.39 -28.89
N PRO A 270 -20.93 -11.75 -29.32
CA PRO A 270 -21.14 -10.33 -29.10
C PRO A 270 -20.96 -9.97 -27.62
N PHE A 271 -20.07 -9.02 -27.35
CA PHE A 271 -19.78 -8.58 -25.99
C PHE A 271 -20.32 -7.17 -25.78
N THR A 272 -21.25 -7.03 -24.85
CA THR A 272 -21.73 -5.73 -24.37
C THR A 272 -21.08 -5.45 -23.01
N PRO A 273 -20.38 -4.32 -22.83
CA PRO A 273 -19.91 -3.87 -21.53
C PRO A 273 -21.03 -3.91 -20.48
N PRO A 274 -20.80 -4.46 -19.28
CA PRO A 274 -21.78 -4.36 -18.20
C PRO A 274 -22.09 -2.89 -17.91
N GLY A 275 -23.38 -2.55 -17.77
CA GLY A 275 -23.82 -1.20 -17.44
C GLY A 275 -23.20 -0.70 -16.13
N HIS A 276 -23.09 0.62 -15.97
CA HIS A 276 -22.61 1.21 -14.72
C HIS A 276 -23.61 0.93 -13.59
N MET A 277 -23.08 0.49 -12.43
CA MET A 277 -23.85 0.29 -11.20
C MET A 277 -23.24 1.14 -10.08
N PRO A 278 -24.04 1.64 -9.12
CA PRO A 278 -23.53 2.48 -8.03
C PRO A 278 -22.44 1.84 -7.16
N ASP A 279 -22.41 0.51 -7.08
CA ASP A 279 -21.44 -0.31 -6.35
C ASP A 279 -20.19 -0.68 -7.19
N ALA A 280 -20.13 -0.24 -8.45
CA ALA A 280 -18.99 -0.51 -9.32
C ALA A 280 -17.74 0.25 -8.87
N GLN A 281 -16.63 -0.46 -8.71
CA GLN A 281 -15.35 0.09 -8.24
C GLN A 281 -14.29 0.02 -9.34
N TYR A 282 -14.21 1.08 -10.16
CA TYR A 282 -13.22 1.18 -11.21
C TYR A 282 -11.82 1.51 -10.66
N PRO A 283 -10.73 1.10 -11.33
CA PRO A 283 -9.38 1.50 -10.96
C PRO A 283 -9.21 3.03 -10.94
N MET A 284 -8.45 3.53 -9.97
CA MET A 284 -8.06 4.94 -9.94
C MET A 284 -7.12 5.26 -11.10
N PRO A 285 -7.12 6.52 -11.61
CA PRO A 285 -6.12 6.94 -12.58
C PRO A 285 -4.72 6.88 -11.96
N GLN A 286 -3.72 6.78 -12.82
CA GLN A 286 -2.32 6.65 -12.42
C GLN A 286 -1.44 7.71 -13.10
N VAL A 287 -0.28 7.95 -12.50
CA VAL A 287 0.78 8.75 -13.08
C VAL A 287 2.00 7.85 -13.25
N VAL A 288 2.59 7.85 -14.45
CA VAL A 288 3.74 6.99 -14.78
C VAL A 288 4.96 7.51 -14.06
N PHE A 289 5.52 6.69 -13.18
CA PHE A 289 6.80 6.97 -12.54
C PHE A 289 7.91 6.91 -13.58
N ARG A 290 8.73 7.96 -13.63
CA ARG A 290 9.87 8.03 -14.55
C ARG A 290 11.05 8.68 -13.88
N MET A 291 12.19 7.98 -13.83
CA MET A 291 13.43 8.55 -13.32
C MET A 291 14.65 8.29 -14.18
N PHE A 292 14.63 7.27 -15.05
CA PHE A 292 15.76 6.95 -15.94
C PHE A 292 15.45 7.18 -17.41
N ASP A 293 16.51 7.52 -18.15
CA ASP A 293 16.58 7.39 -19.60
C ASP A 293 17.87 6.68 -20.07
N TYR A 294 18.13 6.70 -21.37
CA TYR A 294 19.28 6.02 -21.97
C TYR A 294 20.63 6.64 -21.59
N THR A 295 20.66 7.90 -21.15
CA THR A 295 21.89 8.60 -20.75
C THR A 295 22.39 8.15 -19.39
N ASP A 296 21.51 7.59 -18.55
CA ASP A 296 21.87 7.03 -17.25
C ASP A 296 22.61 5.69 -17.34
N ALA A 297 22.51 4.99 -18.48
CA ALA A 297 23.12 3.67 -18.73
C ALA A 297 23.98 3.65 -20.01
N PRO A 298 25.02 4.50 -20.13
CA PRO A 298 25.71 4.76 -21.40
C PRO A 298 26.52 3.56 -21.94
N GLU A 299 27.03 2.69 -21.06
CA GLU A 299 27.87 1.53 -21.43
C GLU A 299 27.05 0.24 -21.70
N GLY A 300 25.72 0.29 -21.50
CA GLY A 300 24.83 -0.87 -21.59
C GLY A 300 24.00 -0.92 -22.88
N PRO A 301 23.09 -1.91 -23.01
CA PRO A 301 22.04 -1.87 -24.02
C PRO A 301 21.22 -0.58 -23.90
N VAL A 302 20.86 0.02 -25.03
CA VAL A 302 20.09 1.27 -25.05
C VAL A 302 18.73 1.07 -24.37
N MET A 303 18.41 1.93 -23.41
CA MET A 303 17.11 1.92 -22.73
C MET A 303 16.00 2.34 -23.70
N PRO A 304 14.88 1.59 -23.80
CA PRO A 304 13.70 2.06 -24.52
C PRO A 304 13.17 3.37 -23.93
N GLY A 305 12.93 4.36 -24.79
CA GLY A 305 12.46 5.69 -24.37
C GLY A 305 11.06 5.67 -23.75
N SER A 306 10.71 6.70 -22.97
CA SER A 306 9.44 6.77 -22.21
C SER A 306 8.19 6.58 -23.07
N HIS A 307 8.19 7.10 -24.31
CA HIS A 307 7.08 6.96 -25.26
C HIS A 307 7.22 5.76 -26.20
N SER A 308 8.00 4.73 -25.86
CA SER A 308 8.05 3.46 -26.58
C SER A 308 7.16 2.41 -25.93
N VAL A 309 6.49 1.57 -26.73
CA VAL A 309 5.69 0.46 -26.18
C VAL A 309 6.56 -0.60 -25.54
N GLU A 310 7.83 -0.72 -25.92
CA GLU A 310 8.77 -1.60 -25.25
C GLU A 310 8.93 -1.19 -23.77
N ARG A 311 9.04 0.11 -23.47
CA ARG A 311 9.11 0.59 -22.08
C ARG A 311 7.87 0.18 -21.27
N PHE A 312 6.68 0.37 -21.85
CA PHE A 312 5.41 -0.04 -21.25
C PHE A 312 5.36 -1.56 -20.97
N VAL A 313 5.65 -2.38 -21.98
CA VAL A 313 5.59 -3.85 -21.85
C VAL A 313 6.61 -4.39 -20.84
N ILE A 314 7.82 -3.81 -20.81
CA ILE A 314 8.85 -4.18 -19.83
C ILE A 314 8.34 -3.93 -18.42
N GLU A 315 7.87 -2.72 -18.15
CA GLU A 315 7.43 -2.32 -16.81
C GLU A 315 6.20 -3.10 -16.36
N GLU A 316 5.19 -3.24 -17.22
CA GLU A 316 3.99 -4.02 -16.97
C GLU A 316 4.33 -5.47 -16.59
N ASN A 317 5.24 -6.13 -17.32
CA ASN A 317 5.61 -7.50 -17.02
C ASN A 317 6.41 -7.62 -15.71
N LEU A 318 7.30 -6.66 -15.42
CA LEU A 318 8.05 -6.65 -14.15
C LEU A 318 7.12 -6.40 -12.95
N HIS A 319 6.13 -5.50 -13.07
CA HIS A 319 5.07 -5.33 -12.08
C HIS A 319 4.27 -6.63 -11.87
N CYS A 320 3.93 -7.34 -12.96
CA CYS A 320 3.24 -8.63 -12.86
C CYS A 320 4.09 -9.69 -12.15
N ILE A 321 5.39 -9.78 -12.44
CA ILE A 321 6.33 -10.67 -11.75
C ILE A 321 6.35 -10.38 -10.24
N ILE A 322 6.43 -9.11 -9.84
CA ILE A 322 6.38 -8.72 -8.42
C ILE A 322 5.05 -9.15 -7.81
N LYS A 323 3.92 -8.83 -8.46
CA LYS A 323 2.58 -9.20 -8.01
C LYS A 323 2.42 -10.71 -7.80
N THR A 324 3.00 -11.54 -8.67
CA THR A 324 2.95 -13.00 -8.57
C THR A 324 3.82 -13.53 -7.42
N HIS A 325 4.97 -12.90 -7.15
CA HIS A 325 6.00 -13.47 -6.27
C HIS A 325 6.34 -12.65 -5.00
N TRP A 326 5.60 -11.57 -4.69
CA TRP A 326 5.95 -10.63 -3.61
C TRP A 326 6.12 -11.26 -2.22
N ARG A 327 5.46 -12.40 -1.95
CA ARG A 327 5.59 -13.13 -0.68
C ARG A 327 6.91 -13.87 -0.53
N GLU A 328 7.54 -14.23 -1.66
CA GLU A 328 8.74 -15.06 -1.73
C GLU A 328 9.91 -14.25 -2.32
N ARG A 329 10.50 -13.36 -1.52
CA ARG A 329 11.49 -12.36 -2.00
C ARG A 329 12.66 -12.93 -2.82
N LYS A 330 13.13 -14.15 -2.52
CA LYS A 330 14.20 -14.82 -3.28
C LYS A 330 13.73 -15.24 -4.67
N THR A 331 12.53 -15.83 -4.74
CA THR A 331 11.89 -16.22 -6.00
C THR A 331 11.57 -14.98 -6.82
N CYS A 332 11.01 -13.93 -6.20
CA CYS A 332 10.72 -12.66 -6.87
C CYS A 332 11.99 -12.06 -7.50
N ALA A 333 13.08 -11.95 -6.72
CA ALA A 333 14.36 -11.46 -7.24
C ALA A 333 14.91 -12.31 -8.39
N ALA A 334 14.83 -13.64 -8.27
CA ALA A 334 15.28 -14.55 -9.32
C ALA A 334 14.45 -14.42 -10.61
N GLN A 335 13.13 -14.28 -10.49
CA GLN A 335 12.21 -14.13 -11.63
C GLN A 335 12.42 -12.80 -12.36
N LEU A 336 12.60 -11.70 -11.61
CA LEU A 336 12.94 -10.39 -12.18
C LEU A 336 14.25 -10.45 -12.98
N LEU A 337 15.28 -11.06 -12.42
CA LEU A 337 16.59 -11.19 -13.08
C LEU A 337 16.59 -12.18 -14.25
N SER A 338 15.63 -13.10 -14.30
CA SER A 338 15.44 -14.02 -15.43
C SER A 338 14.43 -13.52 -16.46
N TYR A 339 13.97 -12.27 -16.36
CA TYR A 339 13.01 -11.70 -17.28
C TYR A 339 13.48 -11.82 -18.74
N PRO A 340 12.75 -12.56 -19.59
CA PRO A 340 13.17 -12.80 -20.96
C PRO A 340 12.69 -11.63 -21.85
N GLY A 341 13.48 -11.31 -22.87
CA GLY A 341 13.14 -10.29 -23.86
C GLY A 341 13.76 -10.62 -25.22
N LYS A 342 13.13 -10.17 -26.30
CA LYS A 342 13.61 -10.40 -27.66
C LYS A 342 14.97 -9.74 -27.92
N ASN A 343 15.19 -8.55 -27.35
CA ASN A 343 16.44 -7.81 -27.44
C ASN A 343 17.03 -7.56 -26.05
N LYS A 344 18.34 -7.30 -26.00
CA LYS A 344 19.01 -6.90 -24.76
C LYS A 344 18.50 -5.54 -24.30
N ILE A 345 18.20 -5.42 -23.01
CA ILE A 345 17.76 -4.20 -22.33
C ILE A 345 18.62 -3.96 -21.08
N PRO A 346 18.72 -2.73 -20.56
CA PRO A 346 19.39 -2.45 -19.30
C PRO A 346 18.51 -2.91 -18.12
N LEU A 347 18.34 -4.22 -17.96
CA LEU A 347 17.36 -4.85 -17.06
C LEU A 347 17.48 -4.38 -15.60
N ASN A 348 18.71 -4.21 -15.08
CA ASN A 348 18.93 -3.73 -13.72
C ASN A 348 18.30 -2.35 -13.48
N TYR A 349 18.35 -1.44 -14.46
CA TYR A 349 17.73 -0.12 -14.36
C TYR A 349 16.21 -0.21 -14.36
N HIS A 350 15.64 -1.03 -15.25
CA HIS A 350 14.19 -1.28 -15.27
C HIS A 350 13.68 -1.89 -13.97
N ILE A 351 14.39 -2.87 -13.40
CA ILE A 351 14.01 -3.48 -12.11
C ILE A 351 14.02 -2.43 -11.00
N VAL A 352 15.08 -1.63 -10.90
CA VAL A 352 15.21 -0.60 -9.86
C VAL A 352 14.13 0.47 -10.02
N GLU A 353 13.86 0.92 -11.25
CA GLU A 353 12.82 1.92 -11.52
C GLU A 353 11.41 1.41 -11.25
N VAL A 354 11.10 0.16 -11.62
CA VAL A 354 9.81 -0.47 -11.32
C VAL A 354 9.60 -0.60 -9.81
N ILE A 355 10.64 -1.01 -9.07
CA ILE A 355 10.57 -1.12 -7.60
C ILE A 355 10.32 0.25 -6.95
N PHE A 356 11.03 1.30 -7.37
CA PHE A 356 10.78 2.64 -6.86
C PHE A 356 9.45 3.22 -7.34
N GLY A 357 9.02 2.89 -8.56
CA GLY A 357 7.71 3.25 -9.07
C GLY A 357 6.58 2.68 -8.23
N GLU A 358 6.68 1.41 -7.82
CA GLU A 358 5.73 0.82 -6.88
C GLU A 358 5.84 1.46 -5.48
N LEU A 359 7.05 1.61 -4.94
CA LEU A 359 7.26 2.17 -3.61
C LEU A 359 6.72 3.61 -3.51
N PHE A 360 6.86 4.41 -4.57
CA PHE A 360 6.40 5.80 -4.59
C PHE A 360 5.01 5.99 -5.19
N GLN A 361 4.33 4.90 -5.58
CA GLN A 361 2.98 4.95 -6.13
C GLN A 361 2.00 5.62 -5.14
N LEU A 362 1.28 6.63 -5.62
CA LEU A 362 0.19 7.27 -4.89
C LEU A 362 -1.15 6.69 -5.38
N PRO A 363 -2.14 6.43 -4.49
CA PRO A 363 -2.14 6.72 -3.05
C PRO A 363 -1.24 5.82 -2.20
N CYS A 364 -1.09 4.56 -2.57
CA CYS A 364 -0.30 3.58 -1.83
C CYS A 364 0.41 2.59 -2.77
N PRO A 365 1.53 1.99 -2.32
CA PRO A 365 2.17 0.92 -3.06
C PRO A 365 1.25 -0.31 -3.19
N PRO A 366 1.42 -1.14 -4.23
CA PRO A 366 0.70 -2.41 -4.39
C PRO A 366 0.94 -3.40 -3.23
N HIS A 367 2.11 -3.35 -2.60
CA HIS A 367 2.53 -4.23 -1.52
C HIS A 367 3.08 -3.46 -0.31
N LEU A 368 3.36 -4.15 0.79
CA LEU A 368 3.92 -3.52 1.98
C LEU A 368 5.30 -2.91 1.69
N ASP A 369 5.52 -1.65 2.11
CA ASP A 369 6.75 -0.87 1.87
C ASP A 369 8.05 -1.63 2.19
N VAL A 370 8.05 -2.40 3.29
CA VAL A 370 9.22 -3.18 3.75
C VAL A 370 9.63 -4.28 2.76
N MET A 371 8.69 -4.79 1.95
CA MET A 371 8.95 -5.82 0.95
C MET A 371 10.01 -5.33 -0.04
N TYR A 372 9.85 -4.12 -0.57
CA TYR A 372 10.77 -3.50 -1.54
C TYR A 372 12.19 -3.35 -1.00
N THR A 373 12.33 -2.99 0.29
CA THR A 373 13.65 -2.90 0.93
C THR A 373 14.35 -4.26 0.89
N THR A 374 13.65 -5.33 1.29
CA THR A 374 14.23 -6.67 1.32
C THR A 374 14.42 -7.27 -0.07
N LEU A 375 13.58 -6.92 -1.05
CA LEU A 375 13.71 -7.34 -2.44
C LEU A 375 14.98 -6.76 -3.07
N LEU A 376 15.24 -5.46 -2.90
CA LEU A 376 16.47 -4.83 -3.37
C LEU A 376 17.73 -5.43 -2.73
N ILE A 377 17.66 -5.82 -1.45
CA ILE A 377 18.75 -6.54 -0.79
C ILE A 377 18.99 -7.90 -1.44
N GLU A 378 17.94 -8.69 -1.73
CA GLU A 378 18.09 -9.98 -2.40
C GLU A 378 18.62 -9.82 -3.84
N LEU A 379 18.16 -8.80 -4.57
CA LEU A 379 18.69 -8.48 -5.89
C LEU A 379 20.18 -8.12 -5.83
N CYS A 380 20.63 -7.34 -4.84
CA CYS A 380 22.05 -7.02 -4.63
C CYS A 380 22.89 -8.28 -4.38
N LYS A 381 22.35 -9.28 -3.67
CA LYS A 381 23.03 -10.57 -3.46
C LYS A 381 23.17 -11.38 -4.75
N LEU A 382 22.14 -11.34 -5.61
CA LEU A 382 22.14 -12.07 -6.88
C LEU A 382 22.94 -11.37 -7.99
N GLN A 383 23.10 -10.04 -7.93
CA GLN A 383 23.87 -9.24 -8.90
C GLN A 383 24.86 -8.28 -8.21
N PRO A 384 25.85 -8.80 -7.45
CA PRO A 384 26.73 -7.97 -6.62
C PRO A 384 27.67 -7.07 -7.43
N GLY A 385 27.94 -7.40 -8.70
CA GLY A 385 28.86 -6.65 -9.55
C GLY A 385 28.26 -5.45 -10.28
N SER A 386 26.93 -5.31 -10.30
CA SER A 386 26.25 -4.29 -11.13
C SER A 386 25.07 -3.60 -10.46
N LEU A 387 24.25 -4.34 -9.69
CA LEU A 387 23.03 -3.77 -9.13
C LEU A 387 23.29 -2.74 -8.00
N PRO A 388 24.26 -2.95 -7.08
CA PRO A 388 24.58 -1.92 -6.09
C PRO A 388 24.94 -0.57 -6.70
N GLN A 389 25.64 -0.54 -7.84
CA GLN A 389 25.99 0.71 -8.52
C GLN A 389 24.76 1.40 -9.10
N VAL A 390 23.87 0.65 -9.77
CA VAL A 390 22.59 1.19 -10.28
C VAL A 390 21.72 1.72 -9.14
N LEU A 391 21.69 1.01 -8.00
CA LEU A 391 20.93 1.45 -6.84
C LEU A 391 21.53 2.70 -6.18
N ALA A 392 22.85 2.80 -6.10
CA ALA A 392 23.53 3.99 -5.59
C ALA A 392 23.27 5.20 -6.50
N GLN A 393 23.36 5.04 -7.82
CA GLN A 393 23.01 6.07 -8.80
C GLN A 393 21.53 6.48 -8.68
N ALA A 394 20.61 5.52 -8.54
CA ALA A 394 19.20 5.81 -8.32
C ALA A 394 18.99 6.64 -7.04
N THR A 395 19.66 6.27 -5.95
CA THR A 395 19.59 6.98 -4.66
C THR A 395 20.07 8.41 -4.79
N GLU A 396 21.17 8.62 -5.51
CA GLU A 396 21.72 9.94 -5.80
C GLU A 396 20.73 10.80 -6.61
N MET A 397 20.12 10.23 -7.65
CA MET A 397 19.10 10.92 -8.45
C MET A 397 17.85 11.26 -7.64
N LEU A 398 17.40 10.36 -6.75
CA LEU A 398 16.26 10.61 -5.86
C LEU A 398 16.57 11.77 -4.90
N TYR A 399 17.77 11.80 -4.31
CA TYR A 399 18.24 12.89 -3.45
C TYR A 399 18.30 14.23 -4.20
N MET A 400 18.92 14.24 -5.38
CA MET A 400 19.06 15.46 -6.19
C MET A 400 17.73 16.04 -6.68
N ARG A 401 16.66 15.24 -6.69
CA ARG A 401 15.31 15.63 -7.13
C ARG A 401 14.32 15.81 -5.96
N LEU A 402 14.79 15.91 -4.72
CA LEU A 402 13.93 16.06 -3.53
C LEU A 402 13.07 17.33 -3.53
N ASP A 403 13.53 18.41 -4.18
CA ASP A 403 12.91 19.74 -4.07
C ASP A 403 11.42 19.77 -4.48
N THR A 404 11.07 19.00 -5.50
CA THR A 404 9.70 18.89 -6.01
C THR A 404 9.06 17.53 -5.73
N MET A 405 9.72 16.67 -4.94
CA MET A 405 9.17 15.37 -4.59
C MET A 405 7.96 15.54 -3.64
N ASN A 406 6.91 14.75 -3.82
CA ASN A 406 5.77 14.74 -2.92
C ASN A 406 6.20 14.24 -1.52
N THR A 407 5.75 14.91 -0.47
CA THR A 407 6.15 14.61 0.92
C THR A 407 5.89 13.15 1.32
N ILE A 408 4.84 12.51 0.79
CA ILE A 408 4.52 11.10 1.06
C ILE A 408 5.60 10.17 0.49
N CYS A 409 6.11 10.49 -0.70
CA CYS A 409 7.19 9.74 -1.34
C CYS A 409 8.52 9.95 -0.60
N ILE A 410 8.78 11.17 -0.11
CA ILE A 410 9.94 11.48 0.73
C ILE A 410 9.92 10.65 2.02
N ASP A 411 8.77 10.52 2.70
CA ASP A 411 8.65 9.65 3.89
C ASP A 411 9.06 8.20 3.59
N ARG A 412 8.59 7.66 2.45
CA ARG A 412 8.92 6.29 2.04
C ARG A 412 10.39 6.16 1.68
N LEU A 413 10.98 7.17 1.04
CA LEU A 413 12.41 7.22 0.73
C LEU A 413 13.25 7.25 2.02
N ILE A 414 12.88 8.08 3.01
CA ILE A 414 13.54 8.15 4.32
C ILE A 414 13.52 6.76 4.99
N ASN A 415 12.35 6.12 5.06
CA ASN A 415 12.19 4.81 5.69
C ASN A 415 12.95 3.71 4.94
N TRP A 416 12.88 3.69 3.60
CA TRP A 416 13.62 2.73 2.78
C TRP A 416 15.12 2.92 2.92
N PHE A 417 15.64 4.14 2.78
CA PHE A 417 17.07 4.42 2.75
C PHE A 417 17.72 4.15 4.10
N SER A 418 17.13 4.64 5.20
CA SER A 418 17.64 4.37 6.55
C SER A 418 17.67 2.88 6.90
N HIS A 419 16.65 2.12 6.49
CA HIS A 419 16.60 0.66 6.67
C HIS A 419 17.56 -0.08 5.72
N HIS A 420 17.74 0.40 4.49
CA HIS A 420 18.75 -0.12 3.58
C HIS A 420 20.15 0.05 4.19
N LEU A 421 20.49 1.26 4.63
CA LEU A 421 21.77 1.57 5.28
C LEU A 421 22.05 0.68 6.49
N SER A 422 21.05 0.38 7.32
CA SER A 422 21.25 -0.49 8.49
C SER A 422 21.66 -1.92 8.12
N ASN A 423 21.35 -2.38 6.90
CA ASN A 423 21.76 -3.68 6.38
C ASN A 423 23.17 -3.68 5.76
N PHE A 424 23.77 -2.49 5.54
CA PHE A 424 25.10 -2.30 4.97
C PHE A 424 26.00 -1.44 5.88
N GLN A 425 25.90 -1.68 7.19
CA GLN A 425 26.74 -1.06 8.23
C GLN A 425 26.68 0.47 8.29
N PHE A 426 25.62 1.06 7.75
CA PHE A 426 25.41 2.50 7.60
C PHE A 426 26.47 3.20 6.76
N ARG A 427 27.04 2.51 5.76
CA ARG A 427 28.01 3.09 4.84
C ARG A 427 27.31 3.88 3.74
N TRP A 428 27.65 5.15 3.64
CA TRP A 428 27.25 6.05 2.56
C TRP A 428 28.33 7.13 2.37
N SER A 429 28.48 7.63 1.14
CA SER A 429 29.36 8.76 0.82
C SER A 429 28.68 10.09 1.14
N TRP A 430 28.48 10.38 2.42
CA TRP A 430 27.76 11.58 2.88
C TRP A 430 28.32 12.91 2.33
N ASP A 431 29.63 12.99 2.06
CA ASP A 431 30.26 14.18 1.48
C ASP A 431 29.70 14.56 0.10
N ASP A 432 29.16 13.60 -0.66
CA ASP A 432 28.51 13.85 -1.95
C ASP A 432 27.25 14.73 -1.79
N TRP A 433 26.66 14.76 -0.58
CA TRP A 433 25.48 15.54 -0.23
C TRP A 433 25.80 16.80 0.57
N SER A 434 27.04 17.28 0.51
CA SER A 434 27.47 18.50 1.20
C SER A 434 26.73 19.77 0.74
N ASP A 435 26.04 19.72 -0.40
CA ASP A 435 25.17 20.79 -0.91
C ASP A 435 24.01 21.11 0.06
N CYS A 436 23.53 20.13 0.84
CA CYS A 436 22.47 20.38 1.83
C CYS A 436 22.90 21.30 2.99
N LEU A 437 24.21 21.39 3.26
CA LEU A 437 24.76 22.20 4.35
C LEU A 437 24.78 23.70 3.99
N ALA A 438 24.66 24.04 2.71
CA ALA A 438 24.69 25.41 2.21
C ALA A 438 23.30 26.06 2.07
N VAL A 439 22.23 25.34 2.44
CA VAL A 439 20.85 25.80 2.34
C VAL A 439 20.14 25.76 3.70
N ASP A 440 18.97 26.39 3.78
CA ASP A 440 18.13 26.39 4.98
C ASP A 440 17.74 24.95 5.40
N LEU A 441 17.80 24.65 6.71
CA LEU A 441 17.53 23.34 7.28
C LEU A 441 16.10 22.84 7.04
N ASP A 442 15.15 23.74 6.76
CA ASP A 442 13.77 23.40 6.41
C ASP A 442 13.59 23.02 4.94
N LYS A 443 14.63 23.16 4.10
CA LYS A 443 14.60 22.70 2.71
C LYS A 443 14.61 21.17 2.63
N PRO A 444 14.10 20.58 1.53
CA PRO A 444 13.92 19.13 1.43
C PRO A 444 15.20 18.30 1.64
N LYS A 445 16.35 18.74 1.11
CA LYS A 445 17.62 17.99 1.23
C LYS A 445 18.17 17.88 2.66
N PRO A 446 18.43 18.97 3.41
CA PRO A 446 18.91 18.85 4.79
C PRO A 446 17.88 18.18 5.70
N LYS A 447 16.59 18.46 5.50
CA LYS A 447 15.50 17.79 6.21
C LYS A 447 15.50 16.29 5.98
N PHE A 448 15.68 15.84 4.73
CA PHE A 448 15.80 14.42 4.38
C PHE A 448 16.96 13.76 5.13
N VAL A 449 18.16 14.36 5.10
CA VAL A 449 19.34 13.83 5.79
C VAL A 449 19.09 13.72 7.31
N LYS A 450 18.54 14.77 7.93
CA LYS A 450 18.20 14.79 9.35
C LYS A 450 17.23 13.67 9.74
N GLU A 451 16.17 13.48 8.96
CA GLU A 451 15.17 12.43 9.21
C GLU A 451 15.73 11.02 8.94
N VAL A 452 16.61 10.85 7.95
CA VAL A 452 17.33 9.59 7.69
C VAL A 452 18.22 9.24 8.87
N LEU A 453 19.03 10.18 9.37
CA LEU A 453 19.90 9.97 10.53
C LEU A 453 19.10 9.66 11.80
N GLU A 454 17.95 10.32 12.00
CA GLU A 454 17.05 10.00 13.10
C GLU A 454 16.51 8.57 13.00
N LYS A 455 16.06 8.14 11.81
CA LYS A 455 15.61 6.76 11.58
C LYS A 455 16.73 5.75 11.77
N SER A 456 17.92 6.03 11.27
CA SER A 456 19.10 5.20 11.45
C SER A 456 19.50 5.09 12.93
N MET A 457 19.37 6.16 13.72
CA MET A 457 19.57 6.14 15.17
C MET A 457 18.60 5.16 15.86
N ARG A 458 17.32 5.14 15.46
CA ARG A 458 16.32 4.22 16.02
C ARG A 458 16.63 2.74 15.72
N LEU A 459 17.41 2.46 14.67
CA LEU A 459 17.93 1.13 14.32
C LEU A 459 19.36 0.90 14.87
N SER A 460 19.89 1.83 15.64
CA SER A 460 21.24 1.83 16.17
C SER A 460 21.30 2.59 17.51
N TYR A 461 22.27 3.47 17.71
CA TYR A 461 22.42 4.35 18.87
C TYR A 461 23.08 5.67 18.48
N HIS A 462 22.91 6.71 19.31
CA HIS A 462 23.34 8.09 19.00
C HIS A 462 24.81 8.19 18.59
N GLN A 463 25.74 7.65 19.38
CA GLN A 463 27.18 7.72 19.07
C GLN A 463 27.51 7.10 17.71
N ARG A 464 26.82 6.03 17.31
CA ARG A 464 27.03 5.43 15.99
C ARG A 464 26.69 6.40 14.86
N MET A 465 25.64 7.21 15.02
CA MET A 465 25.25 8.22 14.02
C MET A 465 26.28 9.35 13.92
N VAL A 466 26.83 9.77 15.06
CA VAL A 466 27.94 10.74 15.11
C VAL A 466 29.16 10.22 14.35
N ASP A 467 29.49 8.94 14.51
CA ASP A 467 30.72 8.34 13.95
C ASP A 467 30.65 8.04 12.44
N ILE A 468 29.46 7.85 11.86
CA ILE A 468 29.30 7.44 10.45
C ILE A 468 29.22 8.62 9.48
N VAL A 469 29.05 9.85 9.98
CA VAL A 469 28.95 11.06 9.15
C VAL A 469 30.23 11.91 9.28
N PRO A 470 30.57 12.72 8.27
CA PRO A 470 31.63 13.71 8.36
C PRO A 470 31.33 14.75 9.45
N ALA A 471 32.38 15.36 10.03
CA ALA A 471 32.23 16.35 11.09
C ALA A 471 31.39 17.58 10.68
N THR A 472 31.37 17.91 9.39
CA THR A 472 30.55 18.99 8.81
C THR A 472 29.05 18.73 8.92
N PHE A 473 28.62 17.48 9.08
CA PHE A 473 27.22 17.08 9.20
C PHE A 473 26.72 17.05 10.65
N SER A 474 27.53 17.45 11.64
CA SER A 474 27.17 17.34 13.06
C SER A 474 25.87 18.06 13.42
N ALA A 475 25.53 19.15 12.75
CA ALA A 475 24.28 19.90 12.95
C ALA A 475 23.01 19.15 12.48
N LEU A 476 23.17 18.13 11.64
CA LEU A 476 22.09 17.29 11.12
C LEU A 476 21.91 16.00 11.93
N VAL A 477 22.85 15.66 12.81
CA VAL A 477 22.75 14.49 13.67
C VAL A 477 21.60 14.70 14.67
N PRO A 478 20.72 13.69 14.88
CA PRO A 478 19.65 13.78 15.87
C PRO A 478 20.21 13.99 17.27
N ALA A 479 19.49 14.74 18.10
CA ALA A 479 19.86 14.92 19.51
C ALA A 479 19.89 13.56 20.25
N GLU A 480 20.69 13.48 21.31
CA GLU A 480 20.73 12.29 22.16
C GLU A 480 19.36 12.05 22.82
N PRO A 481 18.79 10.84 22.74
CA PRO A 481 17.42 10.55 23.17
C PRO A 481 17.33 10.39 24.70
N ILE A 482 17.58 11.46 25.44
CA ILE A 482 17.55 11.52 26.90
C ILE A 482 16.20 12.03 27.43
N PHE A 483 15.85 11.59 28.64
CA PHE A 483 14.70 12.09 29.40
C PHE A 483 15.01 13.46 29.99
N ILE A 484 14.03 14.37 29.98
CA ILE A 484 14.14 15.71 30.57
C ILE A 484 13.23 15.78 31.79
N TYR A 485 13.82 15.64 32.98
CA TYR A 485 13.06 15.73 34.22
C TYR A 485 12.96 17.17 34.72
N LYS A 486 11.74 17.73 34.72
CA LYS A 486 11.46 19.12 35.15
C LYS A 486 11.92 19.44 36.57
N TYR A 487 11.99 18.44 37.46
CA TYR A 487 12.28 18.60 38.89
C TYR A 487 13.62 17.96 39.33
N ALA A 488 14.61 17.88 38.42
CA ALA A 488 15.87 17.18 38.69
C ALA A 488 16.84 17.92 39.63
N ASP A 489 17.00 19.24 39.44
CA ASP A 489 18.08 20.02 40.07
C ASP A 489 17.61 20.77 41.33
N GLU A 490 18.53 21.09 42.25
CA GLU A 490 18.21 21.92 43.44
C GLU A 490 17.72 23.33 43.07
N SER A 491 18.10 23.85 41.89
CA SER A 491 17.55 25.09 41.32
C SER A 491 16.07 24.98 40.96
N ALA A 492 15.52 23.76 40.85
CA ALA A 492 14.09 23.52 40.65
C ALA A 492 13.29 23.63 41.94
N SER A 493 13.93 23.83 43.11
CA SER A 493 13.24 24.02 44.39
C SER A 493 12.28 25.21 44.41
N SER A 494 12.49 26.20 43.54
CA SER A 494 11.57 27.33 43.34
C SER A 494 10.41 27.04 42.38
N LEU A 495 10.38 25.88 41.70
CA LEU A 495 9.29 25.55 40.79
C LEU A 495 8.04 25.12 41.57
N PRO A 496 6.84 25.57 41.14
CA PRO A 496 5.59 25.03 41.66
C PRO A 496 5.55 23.50 41.55
N GLY A 497 5.16 22.83 42.64
CA GLY A 497 5.02 21.38 42.68
C GLY A 497 6.32 20.59 42.97
N TYR A 498 7.50 21.22 43.10
CA TYR A 498 8.75 20.52 43.44
C TYR A 498 8.67 19.71 44.75
N PRO A 499 8.17 20.25 45.88
CA PRO A 499 8.05 19.45 47.12
C PRO A 499 7.14 18.23 46.94
N VAL A 500 6.10 18.37 46.12
CA VAL A 500 5.16 17.28 45.84
C VAL A 500 5.77 16.25 44.91
N SER A 501 6.61 16.63 43.94
CA SER A 501 7.31 15.69 43.05
C SER A 501 8.22 14.74 43.83
N ILE A 502 8.93 15.25 44.85
CA ILE A 502 9.75 14.44 45.75
C ILE A 502 8.87 13.47 46.56
N THR A 503 7.78 13.96 47.12
CA THR A 503 6.83 13.13 47.91
C THR A 503 6.21 12.02 47.07
N VAL A 504 5.70 12.35 45.88
CA VAL A 504 5.16 11.38 44.90
C VAL A 504 6.24 10.39 44.46
N GLY A 505 7.46 10.86 44.20
CA GLY A 505 8.58 9.99 43.79
C GLY A 505 8.94 8.97 44.86
N ASN A 506 8.96 9.38 46.13
CA ASN A 506 9.19 8.49 47.26
C ASN A 506 8.03 7.50 47.44
N ALA A 507 6.79 7.96 47.31
CA ALA A 507 5.61 7.09 47.38
C ALA A 507 5.65 5.99 46.29
N ILE A 508 5.96 6.34 45.04
CA ILE A 508 6.09 5.38 43.93
C ILE A 508 7.21 4.36 44.21
N LYS A 509 8.39 4.82 44.67
CA LYS A 509 9.52 3.94 45.02
C LYS A 509 9.18 2.98 46.17
N ASN A 510 8.41 3.45 47.14
CA ASN A 510 7.91 2.66 48.28
C ASN A 510 6.69 1.81 47.96
N ARG A 511 6.27 1.76 46.68
CA ARG A 511 5.14 0.96 46.17
C ARG A 511 3.79 1.34 46.79
N ALA A 512 3.58 2.62 47.06
CA ALA A 512 2.30 3.17 47.50
C ALA A 512 1.14 2.77 46.58
N SER A 513 -0.07 2.72 47.14
CA SER A 513 -1.31 2.45 46.42
C SER A 513 -1.75 3.66 45.57
N ASN A 514 -2.71 3.45 44.65
CA ASN A 514 -3.25 4.57 43.87
C ASN A 514 -3.93 5.62 44.76
N GLU A 515 -4.66 5.18 45.78
CA GLU A 515 -5.36 6.06 46.74
C GLU A 515 -4.39 6.91 47.56
N GLU A 516 -3.27 6.33 48.02
CA GLU A 516 -2.24 7.06 48.76
C GLU A 516 -1.62 8.17 47.91
N ILE A 517 -1.34 7.90 46.63
CA ILE A 517 -0.79 8.90 45.72
C ILE A 517 -1.84 9.95 45.35
N LEU A 518 -3.09 9.56 45.09
CA LEU A 518 -4.18 10.51 44.86
C LEU A 518 -4.37 11.45 46.05
N THR A 519 -4.19 10.95 47.28
CA THR A 519 -4.24 11.76 48.50
C THR A 519 -3.11 12.80 48.52
N ILE A 520 -1.88 12.39 48.19
CA ILE A 520 -0.74 13.33 48.06
C ILE A 520 -1.03 14.40 47.00
N LEU A 521 -1.67 14.02 45.89
CA LEU A 521 -1.99 14.94 44.80
C LEU A 521 -3.10 15.95 45.15
N LYS A 522 -3.90 15.73 46.21
CA LYS A 522 -4.92 16.70 46.64
C LYS A 522 -4.30 18.00 47.13
N ASP A 523 -3.09 17.94 47.69
CA ASP A 523 -2.38 19.09 48.26
C ASP A 523 -1.68 19.96 47.19
N VAL A 524 -1.82 19.61 45.90
CA VAL A 524 -1.24 20.39 44.80
C VAL A 524 -2.12 21.61 44.49
N PRO A 525 -1.59 22.84 44.57
CA PRO A 525 -2.36 24.05 44.28
C PRO A 525 -2.82 24.05 42.82
N ASN A 526 -4.01 24.57 42.55
CA ASN A 526 -4.52 24.71 41.19
C ASN A 526 -4.17 26.10 40.65
N PRO A 527 -3.29 26.22 39.64
CA PRO A 527 -2.97 27.52 39.05
C PRO A 527 -4.14 28.16 38.28
N ASN A 528 -5.19 27.38 37.99
CA ASN A 528 -6.38 27.85 37.28
C ASN A 528 -7.54 28.24 38.21
N GLN A 529 -7.37 28.13 39.54
CA GLN A 529 -8.39 28.60 40.49
C GLN A 529 -8.08 30.06 40.87
N GLU A 530 -9.05 30.96 40.66
CA GLU A 530 -9.04 32.30 41.25
C GLU A 530 -9.59 32.25 42.69
N ASP A 531 -9.19 33.19 43.54
CA ASP A 531 -9.52 33.20 44.99
C ASP A 531 -11.05 33.28 45.29
N ASP A 532 -11.90 33.58 44.29
CA ASP A 532 -13.36 33.78 44.41
C ASP A 532 -14.21 32.65 43.75
N ASP A 533 -13.61 31.57 43.23
CA ASP A 533 -14.35 30.45 42.61
C ASP A 533 -14.83 29.41 43.65
N ASP A 534 -16.09 29.53 44.07
CA ASP A 534 -16.79 28.53 44.89
C ASP A 534 -17.26 27.33 44.04
N GLU A 535 -16.89 26.13 44.49
CA GLU A 535 -17.58 24.83 44.28
C GLU A 535 -17.52 24.12 42.91
N GLY A 536 -16.36 24.09 42.24
CA GLY A 536 -16.06 23.10 41.18
C GLY A 536 -14.63 22.55 41.23
N GLU A 537 -14.45 21.23 41.07
CA GLU A 537 -13.12 20.64 40.79
C GLU A 537 -12.70 21.04 39.36
N SER A 538 -12.14 22.24 39.20
CA SER A 538 -11.59 22.70 37.92
C SER A 538 -10.33 21.91 37.54
N PHE A 539 -10.08 21.80 36.23
CA PHE A 539 -8.89 21.13 35.69
C PHE A 539 -7.60 21.71 36.32
N ASN A 540 -6.79 20.84 36.94
CA ASN A 540 -5.52 21.20 37.58
C ASN A 540 -4.31 20.68 36.78
N PRO A 541 -3.63 21.52 35.98
CA PRO A 541 -2.49 21.12 35.17
C PRO A 541 -1.27 20.73 36.01
N LEU A 542 -1.10 21.32 37.20
CA LEU A 542 0.06 21.07 38.05
C LEU A 542 0.05 19.67 38.66
N LYS A 543 -1.14 19.11 38.95
CA LYS A 543 -1.28 17.70 39.38
C LYS A 543 -0.74 16.74 38.32
N ILE A 544 -1.08 16.97 37.04
CA ILE A 544 -0.58 16.18 35.91
C ILE A 544 0.92 16.35 35.75
N ASP A 545 1.42 17.60 35.76
CA ASP A 545 2.85 17.90 35.64
C ASP A 545 3.67 17.11 36.66
N VAL A 546 3.34 17.27 37.94
CA VAL A 546 4.09 16.66 39.04
C VAL A 546 4.04 15.14 38.98
N PHE A 547 2.84 14.57 38.80
CA PHE A 547 2.64 13.13 38.78
C PHE A 547 3.33 12.49 37.57
N LEU A 548 3.02 12.97 36.36
CA LEU A 548 3.48 12.33 35.13
C LEU A 548 4.98 12.51 34.91
N GLN A 549 5.55 13.70 35.16
CA GLN A 549 7.01 13.91 35.08
C GLN A 549 7.76 12.93 35.98
N THR A 550 7.28 12.79 37.22
CA THR A 550 7.91 11.91 38.22
C THR A 550 7.74 10.44 37.86
N LEU A 551 6.55 10.03 37.42
CA LEU A 551 6.28 8.67 36.99
C LEU A 551 7.15 8.26 35.80
N LEU A 552 7.20 9.11 34.76
CA LEU A 552 7.98 8.84 33.55
C LEU A 552 9.49 8.86 33.83
N HIS A 553 9.96 9.76 34.71
CA HIS A 553 11.36 9.79 35.15
C HIS A 553 11.79 8.46 35.77
N LEU A 554 11.00 7.95 36.74
CA LEU A 554 11.27 6.67 37.41
C LEU A 554 11.17 5.48 36.45
N ALA A 555 10.45 5.64 35.34
CA ALA A 555 10.22 4.62 34.33
C ALA A 555 10.99 4.86 33.02
N ALA A 556 11.98 5.77 33.00
CA ALA A 556 12.69 6.20 31.79
C ALA A 556 13.67 5.16 31.21
N LYS A 557 13.91 4.05 31.93
CA LYS A 557 14.92 3.05 31.57
C LYS A 557 14.63 2.32 30.26
N SER A 558 13.36 2.01 29.96
CA SER A 558 12.96 1.36 28.70
C SER A 558 11.47 1.48 28.47
N PHE A 559 11.01 1.23 27.23
CA PHE A 559 9.58 1.18 26.88
C PHE A 559 8.78 0.27 27.83
N SER A 560 9.31 -0.89 28.19
CA SER A 560 8.62 -1.83 29.10
C SER A 560 8.43 -1.28 30.51
N HIS A 561 9.39 -0.49 31.02
CA HIS A 561 9.24 0.17 32.32
C HIS A 561 8.15 1.23 32.24
N SER A 562 8.18 2.07 31.20
CA SER A 562 7.16 3.11 31.01
C SER A 562 5.76 2.51 30.83
N PHE A 563 5.60 1.44 30.04
CA PHE A 563 4.31 0.76 29.88
C PHE A 563 3.80 0.12 31.17
N SER A 564 4.70 -0.50 31.95
CA SER A 564 4.34 -1.08 33.24
C SER A 564 3.93 0.00 34.24
N ALA A 565 4.61 1.15 34.22
CA ALA A 565 4.27 2.30 35.03
C ALA A 565 2.89 2.87 34.68
N LEU A 566 2.61 3.10 33.39
CA LEU A 566 1.30 3.55 32.92
C LEU A 566 0.17 2.56 33.27
N ALA A 567 0.45 1.25 33.19
CA ALA A 567 -0.53 0.23 33.55
C ALA A 567 -0.79 0.18 35.07
N LYS A 568 0.26 0.28 35.89
CA LYS A 568 0.15 0.22 37.35
C LYS A 568 -0.67 1.38 37.92
N PHE A 569 -0.45 2.59 37.39
CA PHE A 569 -1.11 3.80 37.85
C PHE A 569 -2.19 4.30 36.89
N HIS A 570 -2.81 3.38 36.14
CA HIS A 570 -3.85 3.69 35.15
C HIS A 570 -5.03 4.45 35.75
N GLU A 571 -5.45 4.07 36.96
CA GLU A 571 -6.54 4.73 37.69
C GLU A 571 -6.26 6.21 37.96
N ILE A 572 -5.04 6.53 38.43
CA ILE A 572 -4.62 7.93 38.65
C ILE A 572 -4.61 8.68 37.32
N LEU A 573 -4.06 8.08 36.27
CA LEU A 573 -4.02 8.70 34.95
C LEU A 573 -5.43 9.00 34.44
N LYS A 574 -6.39 8.08 34.61
CA LYS A 574 -7.79 8.29 34.24
C LYS A 574 -8.45 9.40 35.05
N ALA A 575 -8.24 9.45 36.37
CA ALA A 575 -8.76 10.51 37.22
C ALA A 575 -8.22 11.89 36.83
N LEU A 576 -6.95 11.95 36.41
CA LEU A 576 -6.31 13.19 35.97
C LEU A 576 -6.69 13.63 34.54
N THR A 577 -7.29 12.75 33.73
CA THR A 577 -7.65 13.03 32.33
C THR A 577 -9.15 12.87 32.08
N ASP A 578 -9.98 13.21 33.07
CA ASP A 578 -11.43 13.17 32.93
C ASP A 578 -11.93 14.26 31.97
N SER A 579 -11.29 15.44 31.99
CA SER A 579 -11.52 16.53 31.03
C SER A 579 -10.64 16.43 29.77
N ASP A 580 -11.11 17.02 28.67
CA ASP A 580 -10.34 17.12 27.43
C ASP A 580 -9.06 17.96 27.60
N GLU A 581 -9.11 19.00 28.44
CA GLU A 581 -7.96 19.81 28.82
C GLU A 581 -6.91 18.96 29.55
N GLY A 582 -7.33 18.06 30.43
CA GLY A 582 -6.45 17.10 31.10
C GLY A 582 -5.77 16.14 30.13
N LYS A 583 -6.50 15.62 29.13
CA LYS A 583 -5.93 14.77 28.08
C LYS A 583 -4.89 15.52 27.24
N LEU A 584 -5.17 16.75 26.85
CA LEU A 584 -4.25 17.61 26.09
C LEU A 584 -2.99 17.94 26.90
N HIS A 585 -3.16 18.29 28.17
CA HIS A 585 -2.04 18.62 29.05
C HIS A 585 -1.18 17.40 29.36
N MET A 586 -1.78 16.21 29.52
CA MET A 586 -1.05 14.94 29.62
C MET A 586 -0.11 14.73 28.42
N LEU A 587 -0.61 14.96 27.19
CA LEU A 587 0.19 14.85 25.97
C LEU A 587 1.31 15.90 25.90
N LYS A 588 1.03 17.13 26.35
CA LYS A 588 2.03 18.19 26.49
C LYS A 588 3.17 17.77 27.44
N VAL A 589 2.85 17.23 28.61
CA VAL A 589 3.86 16.77 29.59
C VAL A 589 4.67 15.60 29.04
N VAL A 590 4.04 14.66 28.32
CA VAL A 590 4.76 13.57 27.62
C VAL A 590 5.76 14.15 26.63
N TYR A 591 5.35 15.15 25.84
CA TYR A 591 6.23 15.82 24.88
C TYR A 591 7.39 16.54 25.57
N GLU A 592 7.12 17.39 26.56
CA GLU A 592 8.17 18.14 27.28
C GLU A 592 9.22 17.22 27.89
N ALA A 593 8.80 16.09 28.45
CA ALA A 593 9.68 15.11 29.09
C ALA A 593 10.50 14.28 28.09
N TRP A 594 9.98 14.06 26.88
CA TRP A 594 10.57 13.17 25.87
C TRP A 594 10.85 13.82 24.50
N ARG A 595 10.91 15.16 24.40
CA ARG A 595 11.08 15.88 23.12
C ARG A 595 12.32 15.46 22.33
N ASN A 596 13.38 15.01 23.02
CA ASN A 596 14.59 14.50 22.38
C ASN A 596 14.48 13.02 21.94
N HIS A 597 13.40 12.32 22.32
CA HIS A 597 13.17 10.91 22.00
C HIS A 597 11.81 10.69 21.29
N PRO A 598 11.66 11.07 20.02
CA PRO A 598 10.41 10.95 19.26
C PRO A 598 9.81 9.53 19.22
N GLN A 599 10.65 8.50 19.19
CA GLN A 599 10.19 7.10 19.24
C GLN A 599 9.48 6.77 20.56
N MET A 600 9.95 7.30 21.69
CA MET A 600 9.30 7.13 22.99
C MET A 600 7.94 7.84 23.00
N ILE A 601 7.87 9.08 22.51
CA ILE A 601 6.60 9.82 22.39
C ILE A 601 5.59 8.98 21.60
N ALA A 602 5.98 8.47 20.42
CA ALA A 602 5.08 7.70 19.58
C ALA A 602 4.51 6.45 20.26
N VAL A 603 5.33 5.70 21.02
CA VAL A 603 4.86 4.50 21.72
C VAL A 603 4.07 4.80 22.98
N LEU A 604 4.36 5.91 23.68
CA LEU A 604 3.57 6.36 24.83
C LEU A 604 2.19 6.83 24.37
N VAL A 605 2.11 7.65 23.31
CA VAL A 605 0.82 8.07 22.73
C VAL A 605 0.01 6.87 22.25
N ASP A 606 0.63 5.90 21.56
CA ASP A 606 -0.05 4.65 21.17
C ASP A 606 -0.61 3.90 22.39
N LYS A 607 0.18 3.80 23.47
CA LYS A 607 -0.24 3.13 24.70
C LYS A 607 -1.39 3.86 25.39
N LEU A 608 -1.30 5.19 25.52
CA LEU A 608 -2.32 6.03 26.16
C LEU A 608 -3.68 5.96 25.44
N ILE A 609 -3.67 5.90 24.09
CA ILE A 609 -4.89 5.65 23.31
C ILE A 609 -5.47 4.26 23.61
N ARG A 610 -4.65 3.21 23.58
CA ARG A 610 -5.12 1.83 23.78
C ARG A 610 -5.67 1.58 25.19
N THR A 611 -5.16 2.31 26.19
CA THR A 611 -5.64 2.24 27.57
C THR A 611 -6.70 3.29 27.88
N GLN A 612 -7.22 4.00 26.86
CA GLN A 612 -8.27 5.03 27.01
C GLN A 612 -7.94 6.13 28.02
N VAL A 613 -6.65 6.42 28.21
CA VAL A 613 -6.22 7.59 29.02
C VAL A 613 -6.42 8.85 28.20
N VAL A 614 -6.11 8.79 26.89
CA VAL A 614 -6.47 9.83 25.93
C VAL A 614 -7.24 9.19 24.78
N ASP A 615 -8.02 10.00 24.07
CA ASP A 615 -8.72 9.57 22.85
C ASP A 615 -8.01 10.09 21.58
N CYS A 616 -8.52 9.66 20.42
CA CYS A 616 -7.93 10.02 19.14
C CYS A 616 -8.08 11.52 18.83
N ALA A 617 -9.15 12.17 19.30
CA ALA A 617 -9.41 13.58 19.04
C ALA A 617 -8.45 14.48 19.84
N ALA A 618 -8.16 14.13 21.10
CA ALA A 618 -7.15 14.81 21.92
C ALA A 618 -5.77 14.74 21.25
N VAL A 619 -5.38 13.58 20.73
CA VAL A 619 -4.11 13.42 20.01
C VAL A 619 -4.07 14.24 18.73
N ALA A 620 -5.15 14.28 17.95
CA ALA A 620 -5.24 15.14 16.77
C ALA A 620 -5.07 16.61 17.16
N ASN A 621 -5.85 17.11 18.13
CA ASN A 621 -5.75 18.50 18.59
C ASN A 621 -4.36 18.86 19.14
N TRP A 622 -3.72 17.95 19.88
CA TRP A 622 -2.37 18.15 20.39
C TRP A 622 -1.32 18.29 19.28
N LEU A 623 -1.39 17.47 18.23
CA LEU A 623 -0.43 17.55 17.10
C LEU A 623 -0.53 18.86 16.30
N PHE A 624 -1.71 19.49 16.31
CA PHE A 624 -1.95 20.81 15.68
C PHE A 624 -1.84 21.98 16.68
N SER A 625 -1.40 21.73 17.91
CA SER A 625 -1.28 22.78 18.93
C SER A 625 -0.06 23.68 18.70
N GLN A 626 -0.05 24.84 19.35
CA GLN A 626 1.10 25.75 19.32
C GLN A 626 2.36 25.13 19.93
N ASP A 627 2.22 24.26 20.93
CA ASP A 627 3.35 23.56 21.54
C ASP A 627 4.07 22.65 20.52
N MET A 628 3.35 22.11 19.54
CA MET A 628 3.87 21.24 18.49
C MET A 628 4.25 21.97 17.20
N ALA A 629 4.05 23.29 17.10
CA ALA A 629 4.21 24.05 15.86
C ALA A 629 5.61 23.92 15.23
N HIS A 630 6.66 23.87 16.05
CA HIS A 630 8.05 23.72 15.60
C HIS A 630 8.41 22.29 15.16
N GLU A 631 7.64 21.29 15.61
CA GLU A 631 7.80 19.88 15.23
C GLU A 631 6.83 19.46 14.12
N PHE A 632 5.95 20.37 13.69
CA PHE A 632 4.85 20.07 12.78
C PHE A 632 5.30 19.46 11.46
N THR A 633 6.46 19.86 10.94
CA THR A 633 6.97 19.34 9.67
C THR A 633 7.74 18.03 9.81
N ARG A 634 8.08 17.59 11.04
CA ARG A 634 8.89 16.38 11.24
C ARG A 634 8.09 15.11 11.06
N LEU A 635 8.78 14.06 10.62
CA LEU A 635 8.15 12.80 10.25
C LEU A 635 7.35 12.19 11.40
N PHE A 636 7.90 12.15 12.61
CA PHE A 636 7.28 11.47 13.76
C PHE A 636 5.90 12.02 14.12
N THR A 637 5.66 13.32 13.95
CA THR A 637 4.35 13.99 14.15
C THR A 637 3.27 13.30 13.31
N TRP A 638 3.58 13.06 12.03
CA TRP A 638 2.68 12.41 11.08
C TRP A 638 2.61 10.90 11.30
N GLU A 639 3.69 10.25 11.73
CA GLU A 639 3.65 8.84 12.14
C GLU A 639 2.64 8.62 13.28
N ILE A 640 2.60 9.53 14.26
CA ILE A 640 1.65 9.49 15.38
C ILE A 640 0.22 9.72 14.88
N LEU A 641 -0.02 10.75 14.06
CA LEU A 641 -1.35 11.04 13.51
C LEU A 641 -1.90 9.83 12.74
N HIS A 642 -1.09 9.30 11.82
CA HIS A 642 -1.47 8.16 10.99
C HIS A 642 -1.65 6.87 11.79
N SER A 643 -0.83 6.66 12.82
CA SER A 643 -1.01 5.55 13.76
C SER A 643 -2.31 5.67 14.56
N THR A 644 -2.72 6.90 14.89
CA THR A 644 -3.98 7.21 15.58
C THR A 644 -5.19 6.93 14.68
N ILE A 645 -5.19 7.44 13.45
CA ILE A 645 -6.23 7.15 12.44
C ILE A 645 -6.35 5.64 12.19
N ARG A 646 -5.24 4.92 12.02
CA ARG A 646 -5.26 3.46 11.82
C ARG A 646 -5.88 2.71 12.99
N LYS A 647 -5.65 3.16 14.23
CA LYS A 647 -6.27 2.58 15.42
C LYS A 647 -7.77 2.80 15.42
N MET A 648 -8.22 4.02 15.11
CA MET A 648 -9.64 4.34 14.98
C MET A 648 -10.33 3.49 13.90
N ASN A 649 -9.73 3.39 12.71
CA ASN A 649 -10.26 2.57 11.61
C ASN A 649 -10.34 1.08 12.00
N LYS A 650 -9.31 0.54 12.68
CA LYS A 650 -9.32 -0.84 13.16
C LYS A 650 -10.34 -1.07 14.26
N HIS A 651 -10.61 -0.07 15.11
CA HIS A 651 -11.65 -0.16 16.13
C HIS A 651 -13.04 -0.31 15.49
N VAL A 652 -13.37 0.55 14.52
CA VAL A 652 -14.63 0.48 13.76
C VAL A 652 -14.74 -0.87 13.04
N GLN A 653 -13.72 -1.29 12.30
CA GLN A 653 -13.72 -2.58 11.59
C GLN A 653 -13.90 -3.77 12.52
N LYS A 654 -13.31 -3.73 13.72
CA LYS A 654 -13.44 -4.81 14.70
C LYS A 654 -14.89 -4.93 15.19
N ILE A 655 -15.53 -3.82 15.56
CA ILE A 655 -16.91 -3.83 16.05
C ILE A 655 -17.89 -4.20 14.92
N GLN A 656 -17.67 -3.70 13.70
CA GLN A 656 -18.45 -4.08 12.52
C GLN A 656 -18.38 -5.59 12.26
N LYS A 657 -17.18 -6.18 12.35
CA LYS A 657 -17.01 -7.63 12.20
C LYS A 657 -17.72 -8.41 13.31
N GLU A 658 -17.66 -7.94 14.55
CA GLU A 658 -18.38 -8.56 15.68
C GLU A 658 -19.91 -8.53 15.46
N LEU A 659 -20.43 -7.42 14.90
CA LEU A 659 -21.84 -7.28 14.53
C LEU A 659 -22.23 -8.23 13.37
N GLU A 660 -21.42 -8.31 12.32
CA GLU A 660 -21.64 -9.23 11.19
C GLU A 660 -21.63 -10.69 11.67
N GLU A 661 -20.65 -11.07 12.50
CA GLU A 661 -20.57 -12.41 13.08
C GLU A 661 -21.77 -12.75 13.98
N ALA A 662 -22.35 -11.76 14.68
CA ALA A 662 -23.55 -11.94 15.48
C ALA A 662 -24.80 -12.12 14.60
N LYS A 663 -24.95 -11.31 13.54
CA LYS A 663 -26.03 -11.45 12.54
C LYS A 663 -25.98 -12.80 11.83
N ASP A 664 -24.80 -13.22 11.39
CA ASP A 664 -24.59 -14.55 10.77
C ASP A 664 -24.98 -15.71 11.70
N LYS A 665 -24.78 -15.56 13.01
CA LYS A 665 -25.17 -16.59 14.01
C LYS A 665 -26.68 -16.65 14.16
N LEU A 666 -27.34 -15.50 14.24
CA LEU A 666 -28.81 -15.39 14.31
C LEU A 666 -29.45 -16.02 13.07
N GLU A 667 -28.99 -15.67 11.87
CA GLU A 667 -29.50 -16.25 10.62
C GLU A 667 -29.34 -17.78 10.58
N LYS A 668 -28.20 -18.31 11.04
CA LYS A 668 -27.97 -19.76 11.13
C LYS A 668 -28.89 -20.45 12.13
N GLN A 669 -29.22 -19.81 13.25
CA GLN A 669 -30.16 -20.37 14.23
C GLN A 669 -31.59 -20.35 13.69
N GLN A 670 -32.02 -19.25 13.06
CA GLN A 670 -33.33 -19.16 12.42
C GLN A 670 -33.51 -20.17 11.29
N HIS A 671 -32.45 -20.44 10.51
CA HIS A 671 -32.45 -21.50 9.50
C HIS A 671 -32.56 -22.89 10.12
N LYS A 672 -31.83 -23.17 11.21
CA LYS A 672 -31.93 -24.47 11.91
C LYS A 672 -33.33 -24.72 12.47
N LYS A 673 -33.96 -23.71 13.08
CA LYS A 673 -35.34 -23.79 13.60
C LYS A 673 -36.36 -24.12 12.50
N LYS A 674 -36.18 -23.55 11.30
CA LYS A 674 -37.04 -23.87 10.14
C LYS A 674 -36.88 -25.30 9.62
N ASP A 675 -35.70 -25.91 9.78
CA ASP A 675 -35.42 -27.27 9.32
C ASP A 675 -35.76 -28.36 10.36
N SER A 676 -35.84 -28.03 11.65
CA SER A 676 -35.96 -28.99 12.78
C SER A 676 -37.38 -29.17 13.33
N GLY A 677 -38.41 -29.09 12.49
CA GLY A 677 -39.83 -29.08 12.91
C GLY A 677 -40.21 -30.05 14.04
N ASP A 678 -40.96 -29.50 15.01
CA ASP A 678 -41.73 -30.14 16.10
C ASP A 678 -40.96 -30.83 17.26
N ASP A 679 -40.12 -30.10 17.99
CA ASP A 679 -39.73 -30.44 19.39
C ASP A 679 -40.02 -29.27 20.35
N GLU A 680 -41.16 -29.32 21.07
CA GLU A 680 -41.68 -28.23 21.93
C GLU A 680 -40.76 -27.83 23.11
N GLU A 681 -39.91 -28.74 23.61
CA GLU A 681 -38.92 -28.42 24.67
C GLU A 681 -37.63 -27.79 24.13
N MET A 682 -37.27 -28.07 22.87
CA MET A 682 -36.14 -27.42 22.20
C MET A 682 -36.48 -25.99 21.78
N ASP A 683 -37.76 -25.73 21.50
CA ASP A 683 -38.24 -24.45 20.99
C ASP A 683 -38.10 -23.31 22.01
N LYS A 684 -38.43 -23.55 23.30
CA LYS A 684 -38.31 -22.54 24.36
C LYS A 684 -36.88 -22.10 24.66
N ASN A 685 -35.95 -23.04 24.76
CA ASN A 685 -34.52 -22.70 24.95
C ASN A 685 -33.96 -21.95 23.73
N SER A 686 -34.46 -22.25 22.53
CA SER A 686 -34.04 -21.55 21.31
C SER A 686 -34.55 -20.11 21.24
N GLU A 687 -35.76 -19.84 21.75
CA GLU A 687 -36.34 -18.49 21.81
C GLU A 687 -35.62 -17.59 22.82
N ASP A 688 -35.23 -18.13 23.98
CA ASP A 688 -34.44 -17.39 24.97
C ASP A 688 -33.03 -17.07 24.46
N GLU A 689 -32.39 -17.99 23.72
CA GLU A 689 -31.09 -17.75 23.07
C GLU A 689 -31.19 -16.74 21.91
N GLU A 690 -32.26 -16.81 21.12
CA GLU A 690 -32.54 -15.87 20.03
C GLU A 690 -32.72 -14.44 20.56
N GLY A 691 -33.54 -14.27 21.61
CA GLY A 691 -33.74 -12.98 22.26
C GLY A 691 -32.45 -12.38 22.85
N GLN A 692 -31.57 -13.22 23.42
CA GLN A 692 -30.25 -12.76 23.89
C GLN A 692 -29.34 -12.32 22.75
N LEU A 693 -29.39 -13.00 21.60
CA LEU A 693 -28.63 -12.64 20.40
C LEU A 693 -29.16 -11.36 19.76
N GLU A 694 -30.48 -11.17 19.72
CA GLU A 694 -31.10 -9.93 19.24
C GLU A 694 -30.70 -8.73 20.11
N GLU A 695 -30.76 -8.86 21.45
CA GLU A 695 -30.30 -7.81 22.37
C GLU A 695 -28.79 -7.55 22.21
N GLN A 696 -27.99 -8.60 21.98
CA GLN A 696 -26.57 -8.45 21.70
C GLN A 696 -26.32 -7.70 20.37
N ILE A 697 -27.11 -8.00 19.33
CA ILE A 697 -27.02 -7.31 18.02
C ILE A 697 -27.40 -5.85 18.15
N GLU A 698 -28.46 -5.52 18.90
CA GLU A 698 -28.87 -4.13 19.17
C GLU A 698 -27.75 -3.35 19.87
N ARG A 699 -27.18 -3.91 20.94
CA ARG A 699 -26.03 -3.30 21.65
C ARG A 699 -24.80 -3.16 20.76
N LEU A 700 -24.55 -4.11 19.85
CA LEU A 700 -23.43 -4.03 18.90
C LEU A 700 -23.69 -2.98 17.81
N GLN A 701 -24.94 -2.84 17.37
CA GLN A 701 -25.36 -1.83 16.40
C GLN A 701 -25.14 -0.41 16.96
N GLU A 702 -25.57 -0.14 18.19
CA GLU A 702 -25.30 1.13 18.89
C GLU A 702 -23.79 1.41 19.01
N LYS A 703 -23.00 0.38 19.34
CA LYS A 703 -21.53 0.50 19.40
C LYS A 703 -20.90 0.82 18.05
N VAL A 704 -21.39 0.23 16.96
CA VAL A 704 -20.90 0.55 15.61
C VAL A 704 -21.21 2.00 15.27
N GLU A 705 -22.42 2.47 15.54
CA GLU A 705 -22.84 3.85 15.26
C GLU A 705 -22.01 4.85 16.07
N SER A 706 -21.79 4.58 17.36
CA SER A 706 -20.91 5.39 18.21
C SER A 706 -19.47 5.41 17.67
N ALA A 707 -18.88 4.25 17.37
CA ALA A 707 -17.51 4.18 16.85
C ALA A 707 -17.35 4.84 15.48
N GLN A 708 -18.36 4.74 14.60
CA GLN A 708 -18.38 5.45 13.32
C GLN A 708 -18.50 6.97 13.52
N SER A 709 -19.29 7.42 14.49
CA SER A 709 -19.39 8.84 14.88
C SER A 709 -18.04 9.37 15.39
N GLU A 710 -17.35 8.63 16.27
CA GLU A 710 -16.01 8.97 16.73
C GLU A 710 -15.00 9.04 15.58
N GLN A 711 -15.01 8.07 14.67
CA GLN A 711 -14.15 8.07 13.47
C GLN A 711 -14.41 9.31 12.60
N LYS A 712 -15.68 9.62 12.34
CA LYS A 712 -16.09 10.80 11.58
C LYS A 712 -15.63 12.09 12.26
N ASN A 713 -15.83 12.20 13.56
CA ASN A 713 -15.42 13.37 14.35
C ASN A 713 -13.90 13.55 14.33
N LEU A 714 -13.12 12.46 14.41
CA LEU A 714 -11.66 12.52 14.28
C LEU A 714 -11.24 13.15 12.94
N PHE A 715 -11.82 12.70 11.83
CA PHE A 715 -11.53 13.28 10.52
C PHE A 715 -11.95 14.74 10.44
N LEU A 716 -13.15 15.09 10.93
CA LEU A 716 -13.62 16.48 10.97
C LEU A 716 -12.66 17.39 11.73
N VAL A 717 -12.18 16.97 12.90
CA VAL A 717 -11.19 17.73 13.68
C VAL A 717 -9.90 17.91 12.87
N ILE A 718 -9.39 16.85 12.24
CA ILE A 718 -8.18 16.93 11.42
C ILE A 718 -8.36 17.94 10.27
N PHE A 719 -9.48 17.87 9.53
CA PHE A 719 -9.74 18.79 8.42
C PHE A 719 -9.94 20.23 8.89
N GLN A 720 -10.66 20.45 9.97
CA GLN A 720 -10.84 21.79 10.55
C GLN A 720 -9.48 22.41 10.93
N ARG A 721 -8.59 21.63 11.56
CA ARG A 721 -7.25 22.11 11.92
C ARG A 721 -6.39 22.43 10.69
N PHE A 722 -6.42 21.59 9.66
CA PHE A 722 -5.74 21.90 8.39
C PHE A 722 -6.27 23.17 7.74
N ILE A 723 -7.61 23.30 7.63
CA ILE A 723 -8.26 24.48 7.05
C ILE A 723 -7.84 25.74 7.80
N MET A 724 -7.90 25.70 9.14
CA MET A 724 -7.51 26.83 9.98
C MET A 724 -6.06 27.25 9.71
N LEU A 725 -5.10 26.31 9.78
CA LEU A 725 -3.68 26.61 9.60
C LEU A 725 -3.34 27.08 8.17
N LEU A 726 -3.92 26.45 7.15
CA LEU A 726 -3.71 26.84 5.76
C LEU A 726 -4.32 28.22 5.50
N THR A 727 -5.52 28.50 6.02
CA THR A 727 -6.18 29.81 5.87
C THR A 727 -5.38 30.91 6.57
N GLU A 728 -4.94 30.68 7.81
CA GLU A 728 -4.09 31.62 8.54
C GLU A 728 -2.80 31.93 7.76
N HIS A 729 -2.15 30.90 7.21
CA HIS A 729 -0.95 31.08 6.39
C HIS A 729 -1.22 31.89 5.13
N LEU A 730 -2.28 31.56 4.38
CA LEU A 730 -2.64 32.25 3.15
C LEU A 730 -2.96 33.73 3.41
N VAL A 731 -3.79 34.02 4.42
CA VAL A 731 -4.14 35.38 4.81
C VAL A 731 -2.91 36.16 5.27
N ARG A 732 -2.01 35.53 6.06
CA ARG A 732 -0.75 36.16 6.48
C ARG A 732 0.16 36.47 5.30
N CYS A 733 0.24 35.57 4.32
CA CYS A 733 1.06 35.78 3.13
C CYS A 733 0.50 36.90 2.24
N GLU A 734 -0.82 36.92 2.05
CA GLU A 734 -1.52 37.99 1.32
C GLU A 734 -1.33 39.35 2.01
N THR A 735 -1.58 39.43 3.32
CA THR A 735 -1.41 40.66 4.11
C THR A 735 0.05 41.13 4.12
N GLY A 736 1.00 40.20 4.22
CA GLY A 736 2.43 40.48 4.26
C GLY A 736 3.08 40.68 2.89
N SER A 737 2.35 40.45 1.79
CA SER A 737 2.92 40.40 0.42
C SER A 737 4.15 39.48 0.32
N VAL A 738 4.12 38.34 1.01
CA VAL A 738 5.17 37.31 0.99
C VAL A 738 4.74 36.09 0.20
N ASP A 739 5.70 35.33 -0.31
CA ASP A 739 5.42 34.13 -1.10
C ASP A 739 4.70 33.05 -0.26
N VAL A 740 3.64 32.49 -0.82
CA VAL A 740 2.87 31.37 -0.24
C VAL A 740 3.68 30.07 -0.29
N SER A 741 4.57 29.92 -1.28
CA SER A 741 5.31 28.68 -1.56
C SER A 741 6.49 28.46 -0.61
N THR A 742 6.20 28.40 0.69
CA THR A 742 7.17 28.10 1.75
C THR A 742 7.36 26.59 1.93
N PRO A 743 8.52 26.13 2.46
CA PRO A 743 8.70 24.71 2.80
C PRO A 743 7.66 24.19 3.80
N TRP A 744 7.25 25.04 4.77
CA TRP A 744 6.17 24.73 5.69
C TRP A 744 4.84 24.53 4.97
N TYR A 745 4.48 25.42 4.04
CA TYR A 745 3.24 25.32 3.26
C TYR A 745 3.22 24.05 2.41
N LYS A 746 4.32 23.75 1.70
CA LYS A 746 4.47 22.50 0.94
C LYS A 746 4.23 21.27 1.82
N ASN A 747 4.87 21.19 2.99
CA ASN A 747 4.59 20.09 3.90
C ASN A 747 3.12 20.09 4.35
N CYS A 748 2.56 21.22 4.77
CA CYS A 748 1.18 21.29 5.26
C CYS A 748 0.16 20.81 4.22
N ILE A 749 0.26 21.29 2.97
CA ILE A 749 -0.67 20.92 1.89
C ILE A 749 -0.48 19.47 1.44
N ASP A 750 0.76 18.98 1.31
CA ASP A 750 1.04 17.58 0.97
C ASP A 750 0.53 16.63 2.08
N ARG A 751 0.55 17.06 3.35
CA ARG A 751 0.04 16.28 4.48
C ARG A 751 -1.49 16.25 4.52
N LEU A 752 -2.16 17.34 4.16
CA LEU A 752 -3.61 17.31 3.93
C LEU A 752 -3.97 16.33 2.81
N GLN A 753 -3.23 16.40 1.69
CA GLN A 753 -3.37 15.46 0.58
C GLN A 753 -3.14 14.00 1.03
N GLN A 754 -2.16 13.75 1.89
CA GLN A 754 -1.89 12.43 2.47
C GLN A 754 -3.09 11.88 3.24
N ILE A 755 -3.81 12.71 3.99
CA ILE A 755 -5.03 12.27 4.69
C ILE A 755 -6.08 11.76 3.68
N PHE A 756 -6.30 12.48 2.58
CA PHE A 756 -7.22 12.03 1.53
C PHE A 756 -6.76 10.72 0.86
N LEU A 757 -5.47 10.60 0.55
CA LEU A 757 -4.91 9.38 -0.09
C LEU A 757 -4.96 8.15 0.81
N MET A 758 -4.97 8.33 2.14
CA MET A 758 -5.01 7.23 3.10
C MET A 758 -6.41 6.69 3.38
N VAL A 759 -7.45 7.45 3.09
CA VAL A 759 -8.82 6.98 3.26
C VAL A 759 -9.20 6.14 2.04
N LYS A 760 -9.29 4.82 2.22
CA LYS A 760 -9.85 3.95 1.18
C LYS A 760 -11.27 4.43 0.86
N PRO A 761 -11.64 4.58 -0.43
CA PRO A 761 -13.02 4.86 -0.80
C PRO A 761 -13.86 3.61 -0.51
N SER A 762 -14.33 3.47 0.73
CA SER A 762 -15.56 2.72 0.99
C SER A 762 -16.73 3.69 0.80
N HIS A 763 -17.87 3.20 0.33
CA HIS A 763 -19.05 4.02 0.00
C HIS A 763 -19.48 4.99 1.12
N THR A 764 -19.20 4.67 2.38
CA THR A 764 -19.48 5.50 3.57
C THR A 764 -18.57 6.73 3.72
N HIS A 765 -17.34 6.67 3.20
CA HIS A 765 -16.36 7.75 3.35
C HIS A 765 -16.46 8.77 2.20
N PHE A 766 -16.70 8.29 0.97
CA PHE A 766 -16.62 9.11 -0.25
C PHE A 766 -17.65 10.26 -0.31
N PHE A 767 -18.92 10.01 0.06
CA PHE A 767 -19.96 11.04 0.07
C PHE A 767 -19.71 12.14 1.12
N PHE A 768 -19.07 11.79 2.23
CA PHE A 768 -18.76 12.74 3.30
C PHE A 768 -17.61 13.68 2.88
N TYR A 769 -16.59 13.15 2.20
CA TYR A 769 -15.44 13.95 1.74
C TYR A 769 -15.74 14.82 0.53
N CYS A 770 -16.65 14.44 -0.38
CA CYS A 770 -17.13 15.32 -1.45
C CYS A 770 -17.80 16.60 -0.89
N SER A 771 -18.49 16.50 0.25
CA SER A 771 -19.10 17.66 0.91
C SER A 771 -18.04 18.59 1.52
N ILE A 772 -16.94 18.04 2.06
CA ILE A 772 -15.82 18.82 2.61
C ILE A 772 -14.93 19.41 1.50
N THR A 773 -14.71 18.70 0.39
CA THR A 773 -13.97 19.26 -0.76
C THR A 773 -14.75 20.35 -1.48
N ALA A 774 -16.09 20.32 -1.46
CA ALA A 774 -16.93 21.43 -1.89
C ALA A 774 -16.87 22.65 -0.95
N LEU A 775 -16.50 22.46 0.32
CA LEU A 775 -16.24 23.52 1.31
C LEU A 775 -14.83 24.12 1.19
N LEU A 776 -13.89 23.38 0.57
CA LEU A 776 -12.50 23.80 0.33
C LEU A 776 -12.29 24.48 -1.03
N ARG A 777 -13.27 24.40 -1.93
CA ARG A 777 -13.36 25.22 -3.16
C ARG A 777 -14.16 26.47 -2.86
#